data_AF-A0A2R6JKA8-F1
#
_entry.id   AF-A0A2R6JKA8-F1
#
_cell.length_a   1.000
_cell.length_b   1.000
_cell.length_c   1.000
_cell.angle_alpha   90.00
_cell.angle_beta   90.00
_cell.angle_gamma   90.00
#
_symmetry.space_group_name_H-M   'P 1'
#
loop_
_entity.id
_entity.type
_entity.pdbx_description
1 polymer ?
#
loop_
_entity_poly.entity_id
_entity_poly.type
_entity_poly.pdbx_seq_one_letter_code
_entity_poly.pdbx_strand_id
1 'polypeptide(L)'
;MAWQTTPYTVPLVVAAVVSIGLATHAVLYAHRQGRTPLLTWYGVLMTAAGIWTLAALGQTSATTLDAKLAWFKLVLVCSGVVVVGWLGLAFAYAGREKLLETRVLLVLGAEPLVFSFVVAPTDGVLHDLVLAPGTGLVEGAPFAALDPVWGSLFLFNALWSWTVVAAGLAVLAGTAIRSEGVYRGQGAALVVAGAAPLLANAAWVLGVGPNPGVDLTPLAFGVSGVVFWVAIFRYRLLEVSPVARDAVVEHMRDGYLVVDPDGRVADVNPTAERILGAIGDDPRPVGRPAGDLPGPVAALLADDEPSDVAGVAGVGSDSPEVRRSEEFTVETGGERRHVEASATPLSDGDERIGTLVILRDVTDRRTVERRYGSLIENSSDLITVLDEGGIVEYQSPSIEPVLGVPPEEVEGTNFFEWLHDDDADRLMAEFRRSVEDPDFSGRYEYRVRDADGEWRVLEGLVENHLDDPVIEGVVVNARDITDRKERERELRRQNERLEEFASLVSHDLRNPLNVATIHAENAYDDPDEHLPQIEEALDRMARMIDEILTLARQGETVAETEPLDLADLAREAWENVDTRGATLTVETTREVAADEDRLLRLFENLFRNSVEHSSTGDQPEDGDQPETRIEIRVGATDDGFYVEDDGDGIPPELHDRVFESGYSTRGEGTGLGLAIVRRIAEAHGWTVSAGEGAEGGARIEVDGLEEVLLEDPAD
;
A
#
# COMPACT_ATOMS: atom_id res chain seq x y z
N MET A 1 14.57 -31.99 -80.35
CA MET A 1 15.45 -30.84 -80.05
C MET A 1 16.88 -31.33 -80.09
N ALA A 2 17.73 -30.69 -80.90
CA ALA A 2 19.17 -30.93 -80.82
C ALA A 2 19.73 -30.10 -79.65
N TRP A 3 20.54 -30.74 -78.81
CA TRP A 3 21.18 -30.12 -77.65
C TRP A 3 22.66 -29.91 -77.96
N GLN A 4 23.24 -28.83 -77.45
CA GLN A 4 24.66 -28.52 -77.56
C GLN A 4 25.28 -28.40 -76.17
N THR A 5 26.56 -28.73 -76.05
CA THR A 5 27.38 -28.41 -74.88
C THR A 5 28.07 -27.07 -75.12
N THR A 6 28.09 -26.21 -74.10
CA THR A 6 28.73 -24.90 -74.16
C THR A 6 29.78 -24.79 -73.04
N PRO A 7 30.72 -23.83 -73.12
CA PRO A 7 31.65 -23.56 -72.01
C PRO A 7 30.93 -23.21 -70.68
N TYR A 8 29.66 -22.82 -70.75
CA TYR A 8 28.83 -22.44 -69.60
C TYR A 8 28.01 -23.59 -69.02
N THR A 9 27.91 -24.73 -69.72
CA THR A 9 27.10 -25.88 -69.28
C THR A 9 27.52 -26.36 -67.89
N VAL A 10 28.82 -26.58 -67.64
CA VAL A 10 29.31 -27.02 -66.33
C VAL A 10 29.15 -25.93 -65.26
N PRO A 11 29.59 -24.67 -65.48
CA PRO A 11 29.37 -23.58 -64.54
C PRO A 11 27.90 -23.39 -64.13
N LEU A 12 26.95 -23.47 -65.09
CA LEU A 12 25.52 -23.31 -64.80
C LEU A 12 24.95 -24.48 -64.00
N VAL A 13 25.38 -25.72 -64.28
CA VAL A 13 25.01 -26.89 -63.45
C VAL A 13 25.49 -26.70 -62.02
N VAL A 14 26.75 -26.28 -61.83
CA VAL A 14 27.31 -26.02 -60.50
C VAL A 14 26.54 -24.91 -59.79
N ALA A 15 26.29 -23.78 -60.45
CA ALA A 15 25.55 -22.66 -59.88
C ALA A 15 24.10 -23.03 -59.51
N ALA A 16 23.43 -23.88 -60.30
CA ALA A 16 22.10 -24.37 -60.00
C ALA A 16 22.10 -25.30 -58.76
N VAL A 17 23.05 -26.25 -58.70
CA VAL A 17 23.21 -27.15 -57.53
C VAL A 17 23.51 -26.35 -56.27
N VAL A 18 24.41 -25.36 -56.35
CA VAL A 18 24.72 -24.48 -55.23
C VAL A 18 23.49 -23.70 -54.80
N SER A 19 22.79 -23.04 -55.73
CA SER A 19 21.62 -22.21 -55.39
C SER A 19 20.48 -23.02 -54.75
N ILE A 20 20.18 -24.19 -55.31
CA ILE A 20 19.15 -25.09 -54.76
C ILE A 20 19.61 -25.68 -53.43
N GLY A 21 20.87 -26.08 -53.30
CA GLY A 21 21.43 -26.59 -52.04
C GLY A 21 21.36 -25.56 -50.91
N LEU A 22 21.68 -24.30 -51.21
CA LEU A 22 21.58 -23.18 -50.28
C LEU A 22 20.14 -22.88 -49.87
N ALA A 23 19.19 -22.95 -50.82
CA ALA A 23 17.76 -22.82 -50.52
C ALA A 23 17.27 -23.94 -49.59
N THR A 24 17.61 -25.20 -49.90
CA THR A 24 17.28 -26.36 -49.06
C THR A 24 17.88 -26.24 -47.66
N HIS A 25 19.14 -25.80 -47.56
CA HIS A 25 19.78 -25.55 -46.27
C HIS A 25 19.01 -24.51 -45.46
N ALA A 26 18.59 -23.40 -46.07
CA ALA A 26 17.82 -22.37 -45.38
C ALA A 26 16.47 -22.91 -44.83
N VAL A 27 15.77 -23.73 -45.61
CA VAL A 27 14.50 -24.37 -45.19
C VAL A 27 14.72 -25.35 -44.04
N LEU A 28 15.73 -26.22 -44.14
CA LEU A 28 16.04 -27.18 -43.08
C LEU A 28 16.50 -26.50 -41.80
N TYR A 29 17.28 -25.43 -41.91
CA TYR A 29 17.70 -24.64 -40.77
C TYR A 29 16.51 -23.93 -40.10
N ALA A 30 15.63 -23.29 -40.88
CA ALA A 30 14.42 -22.64 -40.38
C ALA A 30 13.46 -23.63 -39.69
N HIS A 31 13.43 -24.90 -40.11
CA HIS A 31 12.64 -25.93 -39.45
C HIS A 31 13.20 -26.34 -38.08
N ARG A 32 14.53 -26.27 -37.89
CA ARG A 32 15.20 -26.65 -36.63
C ARG A 32 15.30 -25.52 -35.62
N GLN A 33 15.56 -24.29 -36.07
CA GLN A 33 15.90 -23.14 -35.22
C GLN A 33 14.77 -22.07 -35.18
N GLY A 34 13.65 -22.31 -35.87
CA GLY A 34 12.56 -21.34 -36.02
C GLY A 34 12.66 -20.51 -37.29
N ARG A 35 11.50 -20.06 -37.79
CA ARG A 35 11.38 -19.31 -39.04
C ARG A 35 11.59 -17.83 -38.77
N THR A 36 12.61 -17.23 -39.38
CA THR A 36 12.80 -15.78 -39.40
C THR A 36 12.48 -15.20 -40.78
N PRO A 37 12.06 -13.92 -40.88
CA PRO A 37 11.85 -13.25 -42.17
C PRO A 37 13.10 -13.29 -43.06
N LEU A 38 14.28 -13.12 -42.48
CA LEU A 38 15.56 -13.15 -43.20
C LEU A 38 15.79 -14.52 -43.88
N LEU A 39 15.62 -15.62 -43.15
CA LEU A 39 15.77 -16.98 -43.68
C LEU A 39 14.71 -17.29 -44.75
N THR A 40 13.50 -16.76 -44.57
CA THR A 40 12.41 -16.95 -45.51
C THR A 40 12.72 -16.29 -46.85
N TRP A 41 13.09 -15.00 -46.84
CA TRP A 41 13.42 -14.28 -48.07
C TRP A 41 14.70 -14.77 -48.73
N TYR A 42 15.70 -15.17 -47.95
CA TYR A 42 16.89 -15.84 -48.47
C TYR A 42 16.54 -17.14 -49.21
N GLY A 43 15.69 -17.98 -48.61
CA GLY A 43 15.22 -19.21 -49.25
C GLY A 43 14.43 -18.96 -50.54
N VAL A 44 13.54 -17.96 -50.55
CA VAL A 44 12.78 -17.55 -51.76
C VAL A 44 13.74 -17.10 -52.87
N LEU A 45 14.69 -16.21 -52.55
CA LEU A 45 15.67 -15.70 -53.51
C LEU A 45 16.51 -16.84 -54.11
N MET A 46 17.07 -17.72 -53.27
CA MET A 46 17.93 -18.81 -53.74
C MET A 46 17.16 -19.88 -54.53
N THR A 47 15.90 -20.13 -54.19
CA THR A 47 15.04 -21.03 -54.97
C THR A 47 14.78 -20.46 -56.36
N ALA A 48 14.38 -19.19 -56.45
CA ALA A 48 14.11 -18.53 -57.72
C ALA A 48 15.38 -18.40 -58.59
N ALA A 49 16.52 -18.08 -57.98
CA ALA A 49 17.82 -18.05 -58.66
C ALA A 49 18.25 -19.44 -59.17
N GLY A 50 17.98 -20.50 -58.41
CA GLY A 50 18.22 -21.88 -58.84
C GLY A 50 17.38 -22.27 -60.06
N ILE A 51 16.09 -21.96 -60.06
CA ILE A 51 15.20 -22.22 -61.20
C ILE A 51 15.61 -21.39 -62.43
N TRP A 52 15.95 -20.11 -62.25
CA TRP A 52 16.50 -19.27 -63.32
C TRP A 52 17.76 -19.92 -63.90
N THR A 53 18.69 -20.37 -63.05
CA THR A 53 19.94 -20.99 -63.53
C THR A 53 19.69 -22.25 -64.34
N LEU A 54 18.72 -23.08 -63.96
CA LEU A 54 18.29 -24.24 -64.75
C LEU A 54 17.64 -23.85 -66.08
N ALA A 55 16.82 -22.79 -66.09
CA ALA A 55 16.22 -22.26 -67.31
C ALA A 55 17.28 -21.71 -68.28
N ALA A 56 18.28 -20.98 -67.75
CA ALA A 56 19.42 -20.49 -68.51
C ALA A 56 20.30 -21.63 -69.05
N LEU A 57 20.46 -22.73 -68.29
CA LEU A 57 21.11 -23.95 -68.77
C LEU A 57 20.34 -24.56 -69.94
N GLY A 58 19.01 -24.64 -69.86
CA GLY A 58 18.14 -25.10 -70.95
C GLY A 58 18.26 -24.20 -72.19
N GLN A 59 18.24 -22.88 -71.99
CA GLN A 59 18.35 -21.88 -73.06
C GLN A 59 19.70 -21.94 -73.78
N THR A 60 20.81 -22.03 -73.04
CA THR A 60 22.16 -22.09 -73.63
C THR A 60 22.40 -23.43 -74.34
N SER A 61 21.81 -24.52 -73.84
CA SER A 61 21.95 -25.86 -74.41
C SER A 61 21.03 -26.13 -75.60
N ALA A 62 19.94 -25.38 -75.77
CA ALA A 62 19.07 -25.51 -76.94
C ALA A 62 19.75 -24.98 -78.21
N THR A 63 19.53 -25.63 -79.37
CA THR A 63 20.14 -25.19 -80.66
C THR A 63 19.18 -24.42 -81.56
N THR A 64 17.87 -24.53 -81.34
CA THR A 64 16.85 -23.86 -82.17
C THR A 64 16.32 -22.59 -81.49
N LEU A 65 15.95 -21.60 -82.30
CA LEU A 65 15.41 -20.32 -81.81
C LEU A 65 14.16 -20.53 -80.94
N ASP A 66 13.18 -21.31 -81.41
CA ASP A 66 11.95 -21.57 -80.67
C ASP A 66 12.19 -22.19 -79.28
N ALA A 67 13.14 -23.13 -79.20
CA ALA A 67 13.48 -23.76 -77.92
C ALA A 67 14.20 -22.77 -77.00
N LYS A 68 15.07 -21.90 -77.52
CA LYS A 68 15.70 -20.84 -76.73
C LYS A 68 14.68 -19.83 -76.21
N LEU A 69 13.72 -19.41 -77.04
CA LEU A 69 12.65 -18.50 -76.65
C LEU A 69 11.73 -19.13 -75.59
N ALA A 70 11.44 -20.43 -75.69
CA ALA A 70 10.66 -21.15 -74.68
C ALA A 70 11.36 -21.15 -73.31
N TRP A 71 12.67 -21.42 -73.27
CA TRP A 71 13.44 -21.33 -72.03
C TRP A 71 13.58 -19.89 -71.52
N PHE A 72 13.72 -18.92 -72.43
CA PHE A 72 13.79 -17.51 -72.09
C PHE A 72 12.52 -17.01 -71.39
N LYS A 73 11.34 -17.49 -71.80
CA LYS A 73 10.07 -17.20 -71.11
C LYS A 73 10.12 -17.60 -69.63
N LEU A 74 10.69 -18.77 -69.31
CA LEU A 74 10.85 -19.22 -67.93
C LEU A 74 11.86 -18.36 -67.15
N VAL A 75 12.93 -17.90 -67.82
CA VAL A 75 13.90 -16.95 -67.25
C VAL A 75 13.20 -15.65 -66.82
N LEU A 76 12.32 -15.09 -67.65
CA LEU A 76 11.58 -13.87 -67.33
C LEU A 76 10.74 -14.02 -66.06
N VAL A 77 10.02 -15.14 -65.90
CA VAL A 77 9.23 -15.42 -64.69
C VAL A 77 10.09 -15.45 -63.43
N CYS A 78 11.21 -16.16 -63.49
CA CYS A 78 12.09 -16.30 -62.33
C CYS A 78 12.75 -14.98 -61.95
N SER A 79 13.08 -14.14 -62.93
CA SER A 79 13.73 -12.84 -62.69
C SER A 79 12.88 -11.90 -61.83
N GLY A 80 11.56 -11.87 -62.05
CA GLY A 80 10.65 -11.07 -61.24
C GLY A 80 10.58 -11.49 -59.78
N VAL A 81 10.56 -12.81 -59.53
CA VAL A 81 10.58 -13.37 -58.16
C VAL A 81 11.90 -13.06 -57.47
N VAL A 82 13.02 -13.11 -58.20
CA VAL A 82 14.35 -12.76 -57.69
C VAL A 82 14.41 -11.28 -57.27
N VAL A 83 13.85 -10.36 -58.06
CA VAL A 83 13.84 -8.92 -57.72
C VAL A 83 13.07 -8.63 -56.42
N VAL A 84 11.89 -9.24 -56.26
CA VAL A 84 11.09 -9.09 -55.04
C VAL A 84 11.77 -9.78 -53.85
N GLY A 85 12.29 -11.00 -54.06
CA GLY A 85 13.01 -11.76 -53.04
C GLY A 85 14.26 -11.04 -52.54
N TRP A 86 14.98 -10.36 -53.43
CA TRP A 86 16.13 -9.51 -53.10
C TRP A 86 15.74 -8.36 -52.19
N LEU A 87 14.69 -7.62 -52.52
CA LEU A 87 14.21 -6.51 -51.68
C LEU A 87 13.77 -7.01 -50.30
N GLY A 88 13.04 -8.13 -50.27
CA GLY A 88 12.65 -8.80 -49.03
C GLY A 88 13.85 -9.17 -48.16
N LEU A 89 14.90 -9.73 -48.77
CA LEU A 89 16.14 -10.07 -48.09
C LEU A 89 16.84 -8.83 -47.52
N ALA A 90 16.97 -7.76 -48.31
CA ALA A 90 17.64 -6.53 -47.90
C ALA A 90 16.96 -5.85 -46.70
N PHE A 91 15.63 -5.76 -46.71
CA PHE A 91 14.86 -5.18 -45.62
C PHE A 91 14.84 -6.07 -44.37
N ALA A 92 14.74 -7.39 -44.54
CA ALA A 92 14.82 -8.33 -43.44
C ALA A 92 16.21 -8.31 -42.78
N TYR A 93 17.28 -8.10 -43.56
CA TYR A 93 18.62 -7.90 -43.02
C TYR A 93 18.74 -6.58 -42.25
N ALA A 94 18.09 -5.51 -42.72
CA ALA A 94 18.10 -4.21 -42.06
C ALA A 94 17.16 -4.11 -40.84
N GLY A 95 16.40 -5.16 -40.49
CA GLY A 95 15.38 -5.12 -39.42
C GLY A 95 14.22 -4.16 -39.71
N ARG A 96 13.91 -3.93 -40.99
CA ARG A 96 12.89 -2.98 -41.45
C ARG A 96 11.72 -3.68 -42.14
N GLU A 97 11.45 -4.93 -41.82
CA GLU A 97 10.40 -5.74 -42.43
C GLU A 97 9.00 -5.11 -42.34
N LYS A 98 8.75 -4.26 -41.33
CA LYS A 98 7.48 -3.51 -41.19
C LYS A 98 7.21 -2.55 -42.35
N LEU A 99 8.25 -2.06 -43.03
CA LEU A 99 8.09 -1.20 -44.21
C LEU A 99 7.66 -2.00 -45.46
N LEU A 100 7.84 -3.32 -45.44
CA LEU A 100 7.33 -4.23 -46.47
C LEU A 100 5.94 -4.75 -46.07
N GLU A 101 4.99 -3.83 -45.89
CA GLU A 101 3.59 -4.22 -45.74
C GLU A 101 3.12 -5.05 -46.95
N THR A 102 2.16 -5.95 -46.74
CA THR A 102 1.59 -6.81 -47.79
C THR A 102 1.16 -6.00 -49.03
N ARG A 103 0.70 -4.76 -48.85
CA ARG A 103 0.32 -3.85 -49.94
C ARG A 103 1.50 -3.45 -50.83
N VAL A 104 2.65 -3.14 -50.24
CA VAL A 104 3.88 -2.77 -50.96
C VAL A 104 4.40 -3.98 -51.74
N LEU A 105 4.40 -5.16 -51.13
CA LEU A 105 4.78 -6.41 -51.80
C LEU A 105 3.83 -6.76 -52.95
N LEU A 106 2.52 -6.53 -52.81
CA LEU A 106 1.54 -6.73 -53.87
C LEU A 106 1.75 -5.76 -55.05
N VAL A 107 2.06 -4.48 -54.77
CA VAL A 107 2.33 -3.49 -55.82
C VAL A 107 3.64 -3.80 -56.55
N LEU A 108 4.71 -4.08 -55.80
CA LEU A 108 6.02 -4.40 -56.37
C LEU A 108 6.03 -5.77 -57.08
N GLY A 109 5.21 -6.72 -56.61
CA GLY A 109 5.02 -8.03 -57.23
C GLY A 109 4.04 -8.02 -58.42
N ALA A 110 3.16 -7.02 -58.52
CA ALA A 110 2.19 -6.93 -59.62
C ALA A 110 2.88 -6.71 -60.96
N GLU A 111 3.90 -5.84 -61.03
CA GLU A 111 4.65 -5.59 -62.27
C GLU A 111 5.30 -6.86 -62.83
N PRO A 112 6.12 -7.63 -62.08
CA PRO A 112 6.75 -8.83 -62.61
C PRO A 112 5.74 -9.94 -62.90
N LEU A 113 4.63 -10.02 -62.17
CA LEU A 113 3.55 -10.96 -62.46
C LEU A 113 2.83 -10.59 -63.75
N VAL A 114 2.48 -9.32 -63.96
CA VAL A 114 1.85 -8.86 -65.20
C VAL A 114 2.79 -9.07 -66.38
N PHE A 115 4.07 -8.72 -66.24
CA PHE A 115 5.08 -8.97 -67.27
C PHE A 115 5.21 -10.46 -67.59
N SER A 116 5.27 -11.32 -66.57
CA SER A 116 5.46 -12.77 -66.72
C SER A 116 4.22 -13.50 -67.25
N PHE A 117 3.02 -13.10 -66.85
CA PHE A 117 1.78 -13.80 -67.19
C PHE A 117 1.03 -13.21 -68.38
N VAL A 118 1.25 -11.92 -68.70
CA VAL A 118 0.65 -11.28 -69.88
C VAL A 118 1.59 -11.38 -71.08
N VAL A 119 2.91 -11.19 -70.90
CA VAL A 119 3.87 -11.12 -72.03
C VAL A 119 4.45 -12.49 -72.40
N ALA A 120 4.88 -13.31 -71.43
CA ALA A 120 5.55 -14.59 -71.76
C ALA A 120 4.70 -15.55 -72.63
N PRO A 121 3.35 -15.64 -72.48
CA PRO A 121 2.55 -16.57 -73.28
C PRO A 121 1.95 -16.00 -74.57
N THR A 122 1.95 -14.69 -74.82
CA THR A 122 1.31 -14.13 -76.03
C THR A 122 2.26 -14.10 -77.21
N ASP A 123 1.82 -14.65 -78.34
CA ASP A 123 2.40 -14.40 -79.66
C ASP A 123 1.65 -13.20 -80.29
N GLY A 124 2.37 -12.20 -80.82
CA GLY A 124 1.78 -11.00 -81.46
C GLY A 124 2.37 -9.67 -80.98
N VAL A 125 1.61 -8.57 -81.08
CA VAL A 125 2.11 -7.19 -80.84
C VAL A 125 2.71 -7.00 -79.44
N LEU A 126 2.16 -7.66 -78.41
CA LEU A 126 2.71 -7.60 -77.04
C LEU A 126 4.06 -8.33 -76.92
N HIS A 127 4.30 -9.36 -77.73
CA HIS A 127 5.59 -10.04 -77.83
C HIS A 127 6.65 -9.12 -78.43
N ASP A 128 6.29 -8.41 -79.50
CA ASP A 128 7.18 -7.48 -80.21
C ASP A 128 7.64 -6.31 -79.33
N LEU A 129 6.84 -5.95 -78.31
CA LEU A 129 7.22 -4.94 -77.31
C LEU A 129 8.25 -5.45 -76.31
N VAL A 130 8.48 -6.76 -76.19
CA VAL A 130 9.50 -7.35 -75.32
C VAL A 130 10.70 -7.86 -76.11
N LEU A 131 10.45 -8.62 -77.18
CA LEU A 131 11.45 -9.02 -78.16
C LEU A 131 11.05 -8.47 -79.52
N ALA A 132 11.72 -7.42 -79.96
CA ALA A 132 11.42 -6.75 -81.21
C ALA A 132 11.71 -7.66 -82.44
N PRO A 133 11.05 -7.39 -83.58
CA PRO A 133 11.34 -8.06 -84.84
C PRO A 133 12.84 -7.95 -85.18
N GLY A 134 13.48 -9.08 -85.42
CA GLY A 134 14.95 -9.16 -85.61
C GLY A 134 15.66 -9.99 -84.55
N THR A 135 14.97 -10.40 -83.47
CA THR A 135 15.51 -11.39 -82.52
C THR A 135 15.82 -12.70 -83.23
N GLY A 136 17.07 -13.18 -83.09
CA GLY A 136 17.58 -14.33 -83.84
C GLY A 136 18.63 -15.13 -83.09
N LEU A 137 19.46 -15.86 -83.84
CA LEU A 137 20.65 -16.50 -83.31
C LEU A 137 21.88 -15.70 -83.74
N VAL A 138 22.87 -15.57 -82.84
CA VAL A 138 24.11 -14.86 -83.15
C VAL A 138 24.82 -15.51 -84.34
N GLU A 139 25.06 -14.75 -85.41
CA GLU A 139 25.78 -15.23 -86.59
C GLU A 139 27.27 -15.43 -86.29
N GLY A 140 27.84 -16.56 -86.73
CA GLY A 140 29.27 -16.86 -86.60
C GLY A 140 29.77 -17.17 -85.18
N ALA A 141 28.86 -17.29 -84.20
CA ALA A 141 29.22 -17.67 -82.83
C ALA A 141 29.66 -19.16 -82.72
N PRO A 142 30.54 -19.50 -81.76
CA PRO A 142 31.03 -20.88 -81.56
C PRO A 142 29.94 -21.87 -81.09
N PHE A 143 28.78 -21.38 -80.67
CA PHE A 143 27.59 -22.15 -80.33
C PHE A 143 26.34 -21.30 -80.60
N ALA A 144 25.18 -21.93 -80.76
CA ALA A 144 23.93 -21.19 -80.96
C ALA A 144 23.63 -20.35 -79.70
N ALA A 145 23.72 -19.03 -79.79
CA ALA A 145 23.36 -18.09 -78.72
C ALA A 145 22.17 -17.25 -79.16
N LEU A 146 21.31 -16.84 -78.22
CA LEU A 146 20.18 -15.96 -78.54
C LEU A 146 20.72 -14.55 -78.78
N ASP A 147 20.31 -13.92 -79.87
CA ASP A 147 20.60 -12.50 -80.16
C ASP A 147 19.31 -11.69 -80.01
N PRO A 148 18.96 -11.25 -78.79
CA PRO A 148 17.71 -10.56 -78.52
C PRO A 148 17.76 -9.10 -78.98
N VAL A 149 16.72 -8.67 -79.70
CA VAL A 149 16.49 -7.25 -79.93
C VAL A 149 15.46 -6.77 -78.91
N TRP A 150 15.89 -5.92 -77.98
CA TRP A 150 15.03 -5.49 -76.88
C TRP A 150 13.92 -4.55 -77.33
N GLY A 151 12.67 -4.93 -77.09
CA GLY A 151 11.53 -4.04 -77.26
C GLY A 151 11.41 -3.04 -76.08
N SER A 152 10.58 -2.01 -76.26
CA SER A 152 10.44 -0.92 -75.28
C SER A 152 9.91 -1.39 -73.91
N LEU A 153 9.05 -2.41 -73.88
CA LEU A 153 8.50 -2.96 -72.64
C LEU A 153 9.54 -3.77 -71.87
N PHE A 154 10.45 -4.46 -72.57
CA PHE A 154 11.59 -5.13 -71.90
C PHE A 154 12.51 -4.11 -71.24
N LEU A 155 12.86 -3.02 -71.94
CA LEU A 155 13.72 -1.97 -71.39
C LEU A 155 13.08 -1.29 -70.17
N PHE A 156 11.76 -1.09 -70.19
CA PHE A 156 11.01 -0.60 -69.04
C PHE A 156 11.10 -1.57 -67.84
N ASN A 157 10.85 -2.85 -68.06
CA ASN A 157 10.94 -3.88 -67.02
C ASN A 157 12.36 -4.02 -66.45
N ALA A 158 13.39 -3.93 -67.31
CA ALA A 158 14.78 -3.95 -66.89
C ALA A 158 15.11 -2.73 -66.00
N LEU A 159 14.70 -1.52 -66.41
CA LEU A 159 14.90 -0.30 -65.63
C LEU A 159 14.18 -0.34 -64.28
N TRP A 160 12.95 -0.82 -64.26
CA TRP A 160 12.18 -1.04 -63.03
C TRP A 160 12.91 -2.02 -62.09
N SER A 161 13.31 -3.17 -62.63
CA SER A 161 14.04 -4.21 -61.88
C SER A 161 15.35 -3.67 -61.30
N TRP A 162 16.14 -2.93 -62.08
CA TRP A 162 17.37 -2.29 -61.60
C TRP A 162 17.11 -1.25 -60.51
N THR A 163 16.01 -0.51 -60.60
CA THR A 163 15.61 0.47 -59.56
C THR A 163 15.30 -0.23 -58.24
N VAL A 164 14.54 -1.33 -58.27
CA VAL A 164 14.22 -2.12 -57.07
C VAL A 164 15.47 -2.75 -56.48
N VAL A 165 16.35 -3.30 -57.33
CA VAL A 165 17.61 -3.89 -56.87
C VAL A 165 18.52 -2.83 -56.24
N ALA A 166 18.63 -1.65 -56.86
CA ALA A 166 19.40 -0.53 -56.33
C ALA A 166 18.84 -0.01 -54.99
N ALA A 167 17.51 0.01 -54.82
CA ALA A 167 16.90 0.36 -53.54
C ALA A 167 17.30 -0.63 -52.43
N GLY A 168 17.28 -1.94 -52.72
CA GLY A 168 17.77 -2.96 -51.79
C GLY A 168 19.26 -2.79 -51.45
N LEU A 169 20.10 -2.49 -52.44
CA LEU A 169 21.52 -2.18 -52.22
C LEU A 169 21.73 -0.95 -51.35
N ALA A 170 20.95 0.11 -51.55
CA ALA A 170 21.02 1.33 -50.75
C ALA A 170 20.62 1.08 -49.28
N VAL A 171 19.62 0.23 -49.05
CA VAL A 171 19.25 -0.21 -47.70
C VAL A 171 20.40 -0.97 -47.03
N LEU A 172 20.98 -1.96 -47.71
CA LEU A 172 22.12 -2.72 -47.18
C LEU A 172 23.35 -1.84 -46.93
N ALA A 173 23.66 -0.92 -47.85
CA ALA A 173 24.78 0.01 -47.70
C ALA A 173 24.55 0.98 -46.53
N GLY A 174 23.33 1.52 -46.39
CA GLY A 174 22.96 2.37 -45.28
C GLY A 174 23.08 1.66 -43.92
N THR A 175 22.71 0.37 -43.85
CA THR A 175 22.92 -0.46 -42.66
C THR A 175 24.41 -0.69 -42.42
N ALA A 176 25.17 -1.12 -43.45
CA ALA A 176 26.60 -1.40 -43.35
C ALA A 176 27.43 -0.20 -42.87
N ILE A 177 27.09 1.01 -43.31
CA ILE A 177 27.79 2.26 -42.92
C ILE A 177 27.56 2.60 -41.44
N ARG A 178 26.38 2.26 -40.89
CA ARG A 178 26.01 2.53 -39.49
C ARG A 178 26.49 1.45 -38.52
N SER A 179 26.87 0.28 -39.01
CA SER A 179 27.35 -0.82 -38.18
C SER A 179 28.84 -0.69 -37.86
N GLU A 180 29.24 -1.11 -36.65
CA GLU A 180 30.64 -1.11 -36.19
C GLU A 180 31.29 -2.52 -36.24
N GLY A 181 32.62 -2.56 -36.22
CA GLY A 181 33.40 -3.80 -36.15
C GLY A 181 33.16 -4.79 -37.30
N VAL A 182 33.04 -6.08 -36.97
CA VAL A 182 32.89 -7.19 -37.93
C VAL A 182 31.64 -7.05 -38.81
N TYR A 183 30.59 -6.41 -38.30
CA TYR A 183 29.31 -6.23 -39.00
C TYR A 183 29.40 -5.26 -40.19
N ARG A 184 30.29 -4.27 -40.13
CA ARG A 184 30.59 -3.38 -41.27
C ARG A 184 31.16 -4.15 -42.46
N GLY A 185 32.07 -5.09 -42.17
CA GLY A 185 32.67 -5.97 -43.19
C GLY A 185 31.65 -6.91 -43.82
N GLN A 186 30.73 -7.47 -43.02
CA GLN A 186 29.63 -8.31 -43.51
C GLN A 186 28.66 -7.53 -44.40
N GLY A 187 28.21 -6.36 -43.94
CA GLY A 187 27.31 -5.51 -44.72
C GLY A 187 27.94 -5.08 -46.05
N ALA A 188 29.23 -4.73 -46.06
CA ALA A 188 29.96 -4.43 -47.30
C ALA A 188 30.03 -5.64 -48.26
N ALA A 189 30.29 -6.85 -47.72
CA ALA A 189 30.29 -8.07 -48.53
C ALA A 189 28.92 -8.37 -49.15
N LEU A 190 27.82 -8.14 -48.41
CA LEU A 190 26.45 -8.29 -48.92
C LEU A 190 26.13 -7.28 -50.03
N VAL A 191 26.56 -6.03 -49.90
CA VAL A 191 26.39 -5.01 -50.95
C VAL A 191 27.15 -5.40 -52.21
N VAL A 192 28.42 -5.83 -52.09
CA VAL A 192 29.22 -6.27 -53.24
C VAL A 192 28.60 -7.51 -53.90
N ALA A 193 28.16 -8.50 -53.11
CA ALA A 193 27.48 -9.69 -53.61
C ALA A 193 26.14 -9.36 -54.28
N GLY A 194 25.36 -8.43 -53.74
CA GLY A 194 24.11 -7.97 -54.38
C GLY A 194 24.33 -7.20 -55.68
N ALA A 195 25.44 -6.46 -55.79
CA ALA A 195 25.76 -5.70 -56.99
C ALA A 195 26.24 -6.58 -58.16
N ALA A 196 26.84 -7.75 -57.89
CA ALA A 196 27.41 -8.61 -58.93
C ALA A 196 26.37 -9.12 -59.95
N PRO A 197 25.20 -9.67 -59.56
CA PRO A 197 24.15 -10.05 -60.50
C PRO A 197 23.57 -8.85 -61.27
N LEU A 198 23.42 -7.69 -60.62
CA LEU A 198 22.95 -6.47 -61.28
C LEU A 198 23.90 -6.04 -62.40
N LEU A 199 25.20 -6.01 -62.13
CA LEU A 199 26.22 -5.64 -63.10
C LEU A 199 26.30 -6.66 -64.25
N ALA A 200 26.21 -7.96 -63.94
CA ALA A 200 26.17 -9.01 -64.96
C ALA A 200 24.94 -8.88 -65.86
N ASN A 201 23.77 -8.57 -65.29
CA ASN A 201 22.54 -8.38 -66.03
C ASN A 201 22.59 -7.11 -66.91
N ALA A 202 23.04 -6.00 -66.36
CA ALA A 202 23.19 -4.74 -67.11
C ALA A 202 24.17 -4.90 -68.27
N ALA A 203 25.29 -5.59 -68.05
CA ALA A 203 26.28 -5.88 -69.09
C ALA A 203 25.65 -6.70 -70.22
N TRP A 204 24.88 -7.74 -69.90
CA TRP A 204 24.18 -8.56 -70.90
C TRP A 204 23.12 -7.77 -71.69
N VAL A 205 22.26 -6.98 -71.01
CA VAL A 205 21.23 -6.16 -71.68
C VAL A 205 21.86 -5.13 -72.63
N LEU A 206 23.01 -4.56 -72.25
CA LEU A 206 23.76 -3.62 -73.08
C LEU A 206 24.62 -4.29 -74.17
N GLY A 207 24.65 -5.62 -74.25
CA GLY A 207 25.47 -6.37 -75.21
C GLY A 207 26.96 -6.36 -74.90
N VAL A 208 27.34 -6.01 -73.66
CA VAL A 208 28.73 -5.97 -73.18
C VAL A 208 29.03 -7.27 -72.44
N GLY A 209 29.82 -8.16 -73.04
CA GLY A 209 30.16 -9.44 -72.40
C GLY A 209 31.20 -10.25 -73.18
N PRO A 210 31.75 -11.31 -72.57
CA PRO A 210 32.79 -12.13 -73.20
C PRO A 210 32.29 -12.92 -74.41
N ASN A 211 31.00 -13.28 -74.44
CA ASN A 211 30.35 -13.92 -75.57
C ASN A 211 28.98 -13.25 -75.80
N PRO A 212 28.69 -12.76 -77.02
CA PRO A 212 27.39 -12.16 -77.35
C PRO A 212 26.23 -13.12 -77.07
N GLY A 213 25.14 -12.60 -76.51
CA GLY A 213 23.92 -13.37 -76.29
C GLY A 213 23.89 -14.30 -75.08
N VAL A 214 24.94 -14.31 -74.24
CA VAL A 214 24.99 -15.14 -73.02
C VAL A 214 24.78 -14.31 -71.76
N ASP A 215 23.76 -14.65 -70.98
CA ASP A 215 23.49 -14.04 -69.67
C ASP A 215 24.32 -14.70 -68.57
N LEU A 216 25.19 -13.92 -67.92
CA LEU A 216 26.02 -14.37 -66.80
C LEU A 216 25.38 -14.12 -65.43
N THR A 217 24.22 -13.47 -65.38
CA THR A 217 23.48 -13.19 -64.14
C THR A 217 23.25 -14.44 -63.28
N PRO A 218 22.85 -15.60 -63.84
CA PRO A 218 22.64 -16.81 -63.04
C PRO A 218 23.92 -17.33 -62.37
N LEU A 219 25.07 -17.19 -63.04
CA LEU A 219 26.36 -17.55 -62.45
C LEU A 219 26.75 -16.61 -61.32
N ALA A 220 26.48 -15.31 -61.48
CA ALA A 220 26.70 -14.32 -60.44
C ALA A 220 25.85 -14.63 -59.19
N PHE A 221 24.62 -15.12 -59.34
CA PHE A 221 23.79 -15.57 -58.21
C PHE A 221 24.37 -16.78 -57.47
N GLY A 222 24.99 -17.73 -58.18
CA GLY A 222 25.65 -18.87 -57.52
C GLY A 222 26.77 -18.43 -56.56
N VAL A 223 27.59 -17.46 -56.97
CA VAL A 223 28.66 -16.89 -56.12
C VAL A 223 28.08 -16.01 -55.01
N SER A 224 27.15 -15.13 -55.35
CA SER A 224 26.54 -14.18 -54.42
C SER A 224 25.75 -14.89 -53.32
N GLY A 225 25.07 -15.98 -53.67
CA GLY A 225 24.37 -16.85 -52.73
C GLY A 225 25.29 -17.46 -51.69
N VAL A 226 26.50 -17.89 -52.06
CA VAL A 226 27.49 -18.39 -51.09
C VAL A 226 27.95 -17.28 -50.15
N VAL A 227 28.18 -16.06 -50.65
CA VAL A 227 28.54 -14.91 -49.81
C VAL A 227 27.41 -14.56 -48.84
N PHE A 228 26.16 -14.55 -49.32
CA PHE A 228 24.98 -14.38 -48.46
C PHE A 228 24.90 -15.47 -47.40
N TRP A 229 25.11 -16.73 -47.78
CA TRP A 229 25.12 -17.85 -46.85
C TRP A 229 26.19 -17.71 -45.77
N VAL A 230 27.43 -17.36 -46.14
CA VAL A 230 28.50 -17.14 -45.17
C VAL A 230 28.13 -15.99 -44.24
N ALA A 231 27.63 -14.87 -44.77
CA ALA A 231 27.20 -13.73 -43.98
C ALA A 231 26.04 -14.07 -43.02
N ILE A 232 25.10 -14.93 -43.42
CA ILE A 232 23.91 -15.30 -42.63
C ILE A 232 24.21 -16.40 -41.60
N PHE A 233 25.02 -17.41 -41.95
CA PHE A 233 25.16 -18.65 -41.15
C PHE A 233 26.52 -18.85 -40.49
N ARG A 234 27.62 -18.29 -41.04
CA ARG A 234 28.98 -18.49 -40.47
C ARG A 234 29.23 -17.60 -39.26
N TYR A 235 28.65 -16.40 -39.26
CA TYR A 235 28.74 -15.43 -38.19
C TYR A 235 27.43 -15.45 -37.41
N ARG A 236 27.47 -16.06 -36.22
CA ARG A 236 26.31 -16.43 -35.38
C ARG A 236 25.28 -15.30 -35.26
N LEU A 237 24.15 -15.43 -35.96
CA LEU A 237 22.93 -14.65 -35.72
C LEU A 237 22.14 -15.26 -34.53
N LEU A 238 22.85 -15.46 -33.40
CA LEU A 238 22.29 -15.78 -32.08
C LEU A 238 22.91 -14.91 -30.97
N GLU A 239 23.65 -13.86 -31.35
CA GLU A 239 23.73 -12.69 -30.49
C GLU A 239 22.60 -11.78 -30.96
N VAL A 240 21.83 -11.29 -29.99
CA VAL A 240 20.78 -10.28 -30.16
C VAL A 240 21.23 -9.28 -31.23
N SER A 241 20.36 -8.99 -32.23
CA SER A 241 20.64 -7.95 -33.25
C SER A 241 21.30 -6.74 -32.58
N PRO A 242 22.33 -6.10 -33.13
CA PRO A 242 22.97 -4.93 -32.53
C PRO A 242 21.93 -3.90 -32.05
N VAL A 243 20.85 -3.73 -32.83
CA VAL A 243 19.69 -2.88 -32.47
C VAL A 243 19.01 -3.30 -31.17
N ALA A 244 18.84 -4.60 -30.94
CA ALA A 244 18.22 -5.10 -29.73
C ALA A 244 19.20 -5.21 -28.54
N ARG A 245 20.52 -5.36 -28.78
CA ARG A 245 21.53 -5.25 -27.71
C ARG A 245 21.63 -3.80 -27.23
N ASP A 246 21.77 -2.87 -28.16
CA ASP A 246 21.80 -1.43 -27.87
C ASP A 246 20.49 -1.01 -27.22
N ALA A 247 19.34 -1.44 -27.73
CA ALA A 247 18.06 -1.14 -27.09
C ALA A 247 17.93 -1.71 -25.68
N VAL A 248 18.42 -2.93 -25.41
CA VAL A 248 18.41 -3.48 -24.04
C VAL A 248 19.31 -2.64 -23.14
N VAL A 249 20.56 -2.40 -23.53
CA VAL A 249 21.55 -1.64 -22.74
C VAL A 249 21.09 -0.19 -22.50
N GLU A 250 20.50 0.46 -23.51
CA GLU A 250 19.99 1.82 -23.44
C GLU A 250 18.76 1.94 -22.52
N HIS A 251 18.00 0.85 -22.36
CA HIS A 251 16.83 0.80 -21.48
C HIS A 251 17.10 0.07 -20.16
N MET A 252 18.34 -0.34 -19.86
CA MET A 252 18.70 -0.92 -18.57
C MET A 252 18.55 0.12 -17.46
N ARG A 253 17.85 -0.29 -16.39
CA ARG A 253 17.66 0.53 -15.19
C ARG A 253 18.90 0.61 -14.32
N ASP A 254 19.72 -0.44 -14.33
CA ASP A 254 20.99 -0.46 -13.62
C ASP A 254 22.07 0.16 -14.51
N GLY A 255 22.91 1.00 -13.91
CA GLY A 255 24.12 1.46 -14.55
C GLY A 255 25.14 0.32 -14.58
N TYR A 256 25.89 0.18 -15.67
CA TYR A 256 27.09 -0.64 -15.67
C TYR A 256 28.27 0.12 -16.26
N LEU A 257 29.45 -0.23 -15.79
CA LEU A 257 30.73 0.26 -16.24
C LEU A 257 31.71 -0.91 -16.27
N VAL A 258 32.47 -1.07 -17.35
CA VAL A 258 33.52 -2.08 -17.45
C VAL A 258 34.87 -1.38 -17.44
N VAL A 259 35.78 -1.87 -16.60
CA VAL A 259 37.17 -1.43 -16.53
C VAL A 259 38.07 -2.53 -17.08
N ASP A 260 38.97 -2.19 -17.99
CA ASP A 260 39.98 -3.09 -18.56
C ASP A 260 41.09 -3.45 -17.55
N PRO A 261 42.00 -4.40 -17.86
CA PRO A 261 43.08 -4.78 -16.96
C PRO A 261 44.10 -3.65 -16.70
N ASP A 262 44.17 -2.67 -17.60
CA ASP A 262 45.03 -1.49 -17.47
C ASP A 262 44.40 -0.39 -16.60
N GLY A 263 43.25 -0.68 -15.98
CA GLY A 263 42.55 0.22 -15.08
C GLY A 263 41.87 1.37 -15.81
N ARG A 264 41.44 1.19 -17.06
CA ARG A 264 40.70 2.19 -17.85
C ARG A 264 39.28 1.75 -18.14
N VAL A 265 38.36 2.71 -18.22
CA VAL A 265 36.97 2.44 -18.57
C VAL A 265 36.88 1.98 -20.03
N ALA A 266 36.51 0.72 -20.24
CA ALA A 266 36.32 0.13 -21.56
C ALA A 266 34.92 0.37 -22.10
N ASP A 267 33.89 0.34 -21.24
CA ASP A 267 32.49 0.46 -21.64
C ASP A 267 31.65 1.07 -20.50
N VAL A 268 30.56 1.74 -20.87
CA VAL A 268 29.60 2.36 -19.94
C VAL A 268 28.22 2.45 -20.60
N ASN A 269 27.15 2.20 -19.85
CA ASN A 269 25.80 2.43 -20.36
C ASN A 269 25.26 3.84 -19.99
N PRO A 270 24.22 4.33 -20.69
CA PRO A 270 23.65 5.66 -20.44
C PRO A 270 23.16 5.88 -19.01
N THR A 271 22.72 4.81 -18.32
CA THR A 271 22.29 4.92 -16.93
C THR A 271 23.47 5.13 -15.98
N ALA A 272 24.60 4.44 -16.18
CA ALA A 272 25.82 4.72 -15.44
C ALA A 272 26.35 6.12 -15.75
N GLU A 273 26.32 6.59 -17.01
CA GLU A 273 26.72 7.96 -17.34
C GLU A 273 25.88 9.02 -16.60
N ARG A 274 24.57 8.83 -16.49
CA ARG A 274 23.69 9.74 -15.72
C ARG A 274 24.01 9.74 -14.23
N ILE A 275 24.25 8.56 -13.64
CA ILE A 275 24.59 8.44 -12.22
C ILE A 275 25.96 9.06 -11.94
N LEU A 276 26.97 8.73 -12.76
CA LEU A 276 28.31 9.31 -12.65
C LEU A 276 28.30 10.83 -12.86
N GLY A 277 27.50 11.31 -13.81
CA GLY A 277 27.30 12.75 -14.08
C GLY A 277 26.59 13.50 -12.95
N ALA A 278 25.80 12.83 -12.11
CA ALA A 278 25.19 13.42 -10.93
C ALA A 278 26.16 13.56 -9.74
N ILE A 279 27.26 12.79 -9.76
CA ILE A 279 28.29 12.80 -8.70
C ILE A 279 29.51 13.63 -9.14
N GLY A 280 29.73 13.82 -10.44
CA GLY A 280 30.84 14.60 -10.98
C GLY A 280 30.55 15.17 -12.38
N ASP A 281 31.22 16.27 -12.72
CA ASP A 281 30.97 17.13 -13.89
C ASP A 281 31.47 16.58 -15.25
N ASP A 282 31.50 15.25 -15.48
CA ASP A 282 32.17 14.69 -16.66
C ASP A 282 31.24 13.88 -17.60
N PRO A 283 31.02 14.34 -18.84
CA PRO A 283 30.02 13.76 -19.73
C PRO A 283 30.44 12.47 -20.45
N ARG A 284 31.70 12.01 -20.38
CA ARG A 284 32.16 10.79 -21.10
C ARG A 284 33.31 10.05 -20.37
N PRO A 285 33.02 8.95 -19.65
CA PRO A 285 34.05 8.23 -18.88
C PRO A 285 34.89 7.25 -19.70
N VAL A 286 34.47 6.85 -20.91
CA VAL A 286 35.18 5.84 -21.74
C VAL A 286 36.60 6.26 -22.09
N GLY A 287 37.56 5.35 -21.90
CA GLY A 287 38.98 5.48 -22.20
C GLY A 287 39.82 6.12 -21.09
N ARG A 288 39.21 6.58 -19.99
CA ARG A 288 39.91 7.22 -18.87
C ARG A 288 40.34 6.23 -17.79
N PRO A 289 41.38 6.55 -17.00
CA PRO A 289 41.72 5.80 -15.81
C PRO A 289 40.56 5.75 -14.81
N ALA A 290 40.33 4.59 -14.21
CA ALA A 290 39.30 4.34 -13.20
C ALA A 290 39.45 5.25 -11.96
N GLY A 291 40.67 5.68 -11.63
CA GLY A 291 40.95 6.61 -10.53
C GLY A 291 40.42 8.04 -10.76
N ASP A 292 40.06 8.41 -11.99
CA ASP A 292 39.45 9.70 -12.30
C ASP A 292 37.92 9.69 -12.16
N LEU A 293 37.33 8.54 -11.82
CA LEU A 293 35.90 8.42 -11.57
C LEU A 293 35.50 9.15 -10.27
N PRO A 294 34.22 9.51 -10.10
CA PRO A 294 33.74 10.11 -8.87
C PRO A 294 34.04 9.23 -7.64
N GLY A 295 34.38 9.89 -6.53
CA GLY A 295 35.01 9.30 -5.33
C GLY A 295 34.48 7.94 -4.85
N PRO A 296 33.16 7.71 -4.74
CA PRO A 296 32.65 6.42 -4.28
C PRO A 296 32.97 5.25 -5.24
N VAL A 297 32.93 5.50 -6.54
CA VAL A 297 33.21 4.49 -7.58
C VAL A 297 34.71 4.32 -7.78
N ALA A 298 35.48 5.40 -7.67
CA ALA A 298 36.94 5.33 -7.69
C ALA A 298 37.51 4.60 -6.48
N ALA A 299 36.97 4.82 -5.27
CA ALA A 299 37.39 4.11 -4.05
C ALA A 299 37.18 2.60 -4.16
N LEU A 300 36.02 2.18 -4.67
CA LEU A 300 35.69 0.77 -4.93
C LEU A 300 36.71 0.08 -5.86
N LEU A 301 37.33 0.86 -6.77
CA LEU A 301 38.28 0.42 -7.78
C LEU A 301 39.76 0.67 -7.40
N ALA A 302 40.05 1.47 -6.37
CA ALA A 302 41.41 1.89 -6.00
C ALA A 302 42.09 0.94 -4.99
N ASP A 303 41.31 0.19 -4.21
CA ASP A 303 41.85 -0.77 -3.23
C ASP A 303 42.28 -2.07 -3.91
N ASP A 304 43.53 -2.11 -4.35
CA ASP A 304 44.21 -3.30 -4.90
C ASP A 304 45.07 -4.02 -3.83
N GLU A 305 45.04 -3.58 -2.56
CA GLU A 305 45.63 -4.35 -1.45
C GLU A 305 44.61 -5.32 -0.83
N PRO A 306 44.98 -6.58 -0.59
CA PRO A 306 44.12 -7.54 0.10
C PRO A 306 43.94 -7.10 1.55
N SER A 307 42.78 -6.53 1.87
CA SER A 307 42.39 -6.30 3.26
C SER A 307 42.10 -7.65 3.90
N ASP A 308 43.01 -8.11 4.77
CA ASP A 308 42.75 -9.16 5.75
C ASP A 308 41.64 -8.69 6.71
N VAL A 309 40.37 -8.87 6.31
CA VAL A 309 39.25 -8.78 7.26
C VAL A 309 39.08 -10.15 7.90
N ALA A 310 39.89 -10.39 8.92
CA ALA A 310 39.65 -11.43 9.89
C ALA A 310 38.39 -11.08 10.71
N GLY A 311 37.34 -11.88 10.57
CA GLY A 311 36.34 -12.03 11.63
C GLY A 311 34.88 -11.97 11.19
N VAL A 312 34.38 -13.00 10.51
CA VAL A 312 33.12 -13.66 10.86
C VAL A 312 33.27 -15.14 10.50
N ALA A 313 33.29 -16.00 11.50
CA ALA A 313 33.28 -17.45 11.33
C ALA A 313 31.84 -17.92 11.18
N GLY A 314 31.56 -18.64 10.10
CA GLY A 314 30.34 -19.43 9.93
C GLY A 314 29.53 -19.05 8.69
N VAL A 315 29.71 -19.81 7.62
CA VAL A 315 28.66 -20.46 6.80
C VAL A 315 29.32 -20.98 5.50
N GLY A 316 29.07 -22.27 5.23
CA GLY A 316 29.14 -22.99 3.95
C GLY A 316 30.04 -22.50 2.82
N SER A 317 31.07 -23.29 2.53
CA SER A 317 31.86 -23.28 1.31
C SER A 317 31.01 -23.56 0.06
N ASP A 318 30.69 -22.51 -0.70
CA ASP A 318 30.66 -22.45 -2.17
C ASP A 318 30.18 -21.04 -2.58
N SER A 319 31.10 -20.09 -2.73
CA SER A 319 30.81 -18.78 -3.33
C SER A 319 32.05 -18.24 -4.04
N PRO A 320 31.97 -17.95 -5.35
CA PRO A 320 33.08 -17.40 -6.11
C PRO A 320 33.18 -15.89 -5.88
N GLU A 321 34.43 -15.42 -5.74
CA GLU A 321 34.91 -14.03 -5.92
C GLU A 321 34.21 -12.92 -5.09
N VAL A 322 34.99 -12.28 -4.22
CA VAL A 322 34.60 -11.17 -3.33
C VAL A 322 33.86 -10.07 -4.12
N ARG A 323 32.53 -10.03 -3.99
CA ARG A 323 31.72 -8.87 -4.38
C ARG A 323 31.99 -7.74 -3.39
N ARG A 324 32.59 -6.65 -3.87
CA ARG A 324 32.70 -5.41 -3.09
C ARG A 324 31.49 -4.55 -3.41
N SER A 325 30.83 -4.02 -2.39
CA SER A 325 29.67 -3.13 -2.55
C SER A 325 29.84 -1.89 -1.69
N GLU A 326 29.49 -0.72 -2.23
CA GLU A 326 29.50 0.59 -1.57
C GLU A 326 28.17 1.30 -1.82
N GLU A 327 27.57 1.88 -0.79
CA GLU A 327 26.32 2.65 -0.92
C GLU A 327 26.59 4.16 -0.76
N PHE A 328 26.01 4.97 -1.64
CA PHE A 328 26.11 6.43 -1.57
C PHE A 328 24.83 7.12 -2.07
N THR A 329 24.72 8.43 -1.79
CA THR A 329 23.56 9.24 -2.16
C THR A 329 23.94 10.24 -3.25
N VAL A 330 23.08 10.39 -4.26
CA VAL A 330 23.28 11.29 -5.40
C VAL A 330 22.07 12.20 -5.59
N GLU A 331 22.28 13.43 -6.05
CA GLU A 331 21.20 14.33 -6.45
C GLU A 331 21.11 14.40 -7.98
N THR A 332 20.06 13.81 -8.55
CA THR A 332 19.85 13.79 -10.01
C THR A 332 18.56 14.53 -10.34
N GLY A 333 18.66 15.66 -11.06
CA GLY A 333 17.47 16.41 -11.50
C GLY A 333 16.63 17.04 -10.38
N GLY A 334 17.22 17.26 -9.19
CA GLY A 334 16.54 17.80 -8.01
C GLY A 334 15.95 16.76 -7.06
N GLU A 335 16.08 15.47 -7.36
CA GLU A 335 15.67 14.37 -6.49
C GLU A 335 16.89 13.67 -5.87
N ARG A 336 16.82 13.36 -4.56
CA ARG A 336 17.84 12.53 -3.88
C ARG A 336 17.59 11.06 -4.20
N ARG A 337 18.62 10.37 -4.66
CA ARG A 337 18.62 8.93 -4.96
C ARG A 337 19.71 8.21 -4.16
N HIS A 338 19.41 7.00 -3.73
CA HIS A 338 20.35 6.09 -3.09
C HIS A 338 20.84 5.07 -4.11
N VAL A 339 22.15 4.96 -4.29
CA VAL A 339 22.79 4.08 -5.27
C VAL A 339 23.71 3.11 -4.56
N GLU A 340 23.57 1.83 -4.88
CA GLU A 340 24.49 0.76 -4.50
C GLU A 340 25.43 0.47 -5.68
N ALA A 341 26.74 0.56 -5.47
CA ALA A 341 27.76 0.24 -6.46
C ALA A 341 28.45 -1.06 -6.08
N SER A 342 28.43 -2.05 -6.97
CA SER A 342 29.10 -3.34 -6.76
C SER A 342 30.14 -3.62 -7.84
N ALA A 343 31.33 -4.09 -7.44
CA ALA A 343 32.41 -4.45 -8.35
C ALA A 343 32.64 -5.96 -8.34
N THR A 344 32.69 -6.56 -9.53
CA THR A 344 32.97 -7.98 -9.74
C THR A 344 34.11 -8.11 -10.75
N PRO A 345 35.21 -8.80 -10.42
CA PRO A 345 36.28 -9.06 -11.38
C PRO A 345 35.75 -9.92 -12.55
N LEU A 346 36.25 -9.67 -13.76
CA LEU A 346 35.96 -10.47 -14.94
C LEU A 346 37.20 -11.29 -15.29
N SER A 347 37.06 -12.60 -15.38
CA SER A 347 38.12 -13.56 -15.69
C SER A 347 37.70 -14.51 -16.81
N ASP A 348 38.65 -14.95 -17.64
CA ASP A 348 38.51 -16.08 -18.56
C ASP A 348 39.56 -17.13 -18.19
N GLY A 349 39.13 -18.15 -17.45
CA GLY A 349 40.04 -19.07 -16.77
C GLY A 349 40.82 -18.37 -15.64
N ASP A 350 42.15 -18.51 -15.63
CA ASP A 350 43.05 -17.88 -14.65
C ASP A 350 43.45 -16.44 -15.03
N GLU A 351 43.03 -15.93 -16.20
CA GLU A 351 43.41 -14.61 -16.71
C GLU A 351 42.32 -13.57 -16.42
N ARG A 352 42.68 -12.51 -15.67
CA ARG A 352 41.79 -11.38 -15.38
C ARG A 352 41.69 -10.47 -16.61
N ILE A 353 40.48 -10.35 -17.16
CA ILE A 353 40.16 -9.52 -18.34
C ILE A 353 39.64 -8.13 -17.94
N GLY A 354 39.19 -7.93 -16.70
CA GLY A 354 38.75 -6.61 -16.27
C GLY A 354 37.98 -6.64 -14.96
N THR A 355 37.17 -5.60 -14.73
CA THR A 355 36.24 -5.47 -13.60
C THR A 355 34.92 -4.88 -14.09
N LEU A 356 33.81 -5.55 -13.80
CA LEU A 356 32.45 -5.05 -14.01
C LEU A 356 31.98 -4.32 -12.76
N VAL A 357 31.57 -3.07 -12.91
CA VAL A 357 30.90 -2.29 -11.87
C VAL A 357 29.43 -2.14 -12.25
N ILE A 358 28.53 -2.48 -11.33
CA ILE A 358 27.08 -2.30 -11.46
C ILE A 358 26.65 -1.23 -10.46
N LEU A 359 25.92 -0.22 -10.94
CA LEU A 359 25.33 0.87 -10.18
C LEU A 359 23.81 0.69 -10.13
N ARG A 360 23.26 0.34 -8.99
CA ARG A 360 21.83 0.06 -8.81
C ARG A 360 21.16 1.16 -8.01
N ASP A 361 20.07 1.70 -8.53
CA ASP A 361 19.22 2.63 -7.79
C ASP A 361 18.37 1.84 -6.77
N VAL A 362 18.67 2.02 -5.48
CA VAL A 362 17.98 1.37 -4.35
C VAL A 362 17.07 2.33 -3.60
N THR A 363 16.76 3.49 -4.19
CA THR A 363 15.92 4.54 -3.58
C THR A 363 14.54 4.02 -3.20
N ASP A 364 13.87 3.29 -4.10
CA ASP A 364 12.54 2.74 -3.84
C ASP A 364 12.57 1.77 -2.66
N ARG A 365 13.55 0.85 -2.63
CA ARG A 365 13.73 -0.10 -1.52
C ARG A 365 13.95 0.63 -0.20
N ARG A 366 14.88 1.58 -0.15
CA ARG A 366 15.15 2.38 1.06
C ARG A 366 13.96 3.22 1.49
N THR A 367 13.19 3.76 0.55
CA THR A 367 12.00 4.57 0.84
C THR A 367 10.90 3.70 1.43
N VAL A 368 10.70 2.49 0.90
CA VAL A 368 9.73 1.52 1.42
C VAL A 368 10.15 1.03 2.79
N GLU A 369 11.41 0.64 3.00
CA GLU A 369 11.96 0.23 4.31
C GLU A 369 11.79 1.33 5.37
N ARG A 370 12.19 2.57 5.06
CA ARG A 370 11.97 3.70 5.97
C ARG A 370 10.50 3.97 6.22
N ARG A 371 9.65 3.87 5.19
CA ARG A 371 8.21 4.09 5.35
C ARG A 371 7.60 3.05 6.29
N TYR A 372 7.97 1.77 6.15
CA TYR A 372 7.51 0.73 7.07
C TYR A 372 8.06 0.93 8.48
N GLY A 373 9.36 1.25 8.63
CA GLY A 373 9.94 1.61 9.93
C GLY A 373 9.18 2.75 10.60
N SER A 374 8.96 3.86 9.89
CA SER A 374 8.20 4.99 10.43
C SER A 374 6.73 4.68 10.71
N LEU A 375 6.07 3.78 9.97
CA LEU A 375 4.70 3.36 10.27
C LEU A 375 4.62 2.56 11.58
N ILE A 376 5.63 1.75 11.87
CA ILE A 376 5.73 1.00 13.12
C ILE A 376 6.07 1.96 14.27
N GLU A 377 7.05 2.85 14.09
CA GLU A 377 7.44 3.86 15.09
C GLU A 377 6.31 4.83 15.45
N ASN A 378 5.42 5.17 14.50
CA ASN A 378 4.30 6.09 14.72
C ASN A 378 2.96 5.36 14.95
N SER A 379 2.95 4.03 15.08
CA SER A 379 1.75 3.28 15.43
C SER A 379 1.37 3.58 16.88
N SER A 380 0.07 3.74 17.16
CA SER A 380 -0.44 3.80 18.53
C SER A 380 -0.62 2.41 19.14
N ASP A 381 -0.69 1.38 18.29
CA ASP A 381 -0.77 -0.01 18.72
C ASP A 381 0.65 -0.52 19.00
N LEU A 382 0.81 -1.24 20.11
CA LEU A 382 2.02 -1.94 20.49
C LEU A 382 2.09 -3.22 19.67
N ILE A 383 3.26 -3.50 19.09
CA ILE A 383 3.55 -4.74 18.39
C ILE A 383 4.65 -5.44 19.17
N THR A 384 4.34 -6.62 19.69
CA THR A 384 5.25 -7.46 20.44
C THR A 384 5.38 -8.78 19.69
N VAL A 385 6.61 -9.26 19.47
CA VAL A 385 6.87 -10.61 18.94
C VAL A 385 7.42 -11.45 20.07
N LEU A 386 6.82 -12.62 20.27
CA LEU A 386 7.19 -13.58 21.30
C LEU A 386 7.78 -14.84 20.65
N ASP A 387 8.84 -15.39 21.24
CA ASP A 387 9.32 -16.73 20.88
C ASP A 387 8.35 -17.83 21.34
N GLU A 388 8.61 -19.11 21.02
CA GLU A 388 7.79 -20.25 21.49
C GLU A 388 7.69 -20.36 23.02
N GLY A 389 8.60 -19.74 23.77
CA GLY A 389 8.67 -19.71 25.23
C GLY A 389 7.95 -18.52 25.88
N GLY A 390 7.48 -17.55 25.10
CA GLY A 390 6.87 -16.31 25.59
C GLY A 390 7.88 -15.23 25.99
N ILE A 391 9.13 -15.33 25.53
CA ILE A 391 10.14 -14.28 25.66
C ILE A 391 9.93 -13.25 24.54
N VAL A 392 10.02 -11.97 24.89
CA VAL A 392 9.87 -10.88 23.93
C VAL A 392 11.12 -10.78 23.05
N GLU A 393 11.01 -11.12 21.77
CA GLU A 393 12.10 -10.98 20.79
C GLU A 393 12.14 -9.59 20.14
N TYR A 394 10.97 -8.96 20.01
CA TYR A 394 10.86 -7.62 19.46
C TYR A 394 9.74 -6.85 20.15
N GLN A 395 10.01 -5.59 20.46
CA GLN A 395 9.01 -4.67 20.99
C GLN A 395 9.00 -3.37 20.16
N SER A 396 7.83 -3.01 19.62
CA SER A 396 7.70 -1.75 18.88
C SER A 396 7.96 -0.52 19.77
N PRO A 397 8.58 0.55 19.25
CA PRO A 397 8.83 1.80 19.98
C PRO A 397 7.58 2.47 20.58
N SER A 398 6.38 2.13 20.07
CA SER A 398 5.08 2.58 20.61
C SER A 398 4.89 2.30 22.10
N ILE A 399 5.68 1.40 22.70
CA ILE A 399 5.62 1.10 24.13
C ILE A 399 6.06 2.28 25.01
N GLU A 400 7.00 3.11 24.57
CA GLU A 400 7.44 4.29 25.32
C GLU A 400 6.30 5.29 25.55
N PRO A 401 5.59 5.78 24.52
CA PRO A 401 4.51 6.73 24.74
C PRO A 401 3.29 6.12 25.44
N VAL A 402 3.08 4.79 25.37
CA VAL A 402 1.90 4.14 25.98
C VAL A 402 2.15 3.72 27.43
N LEU A 403 3.31 3.10 27.71
CA LEU A 403 3.64 2.54 29.03
C LEU A 403 4.80 3.27 29.73
N GLY A 404 5.49 4.21 29.07
CA GLY A 404 6.60 4.96 29.66
C GLY A 404 7.91 4.18 29.78
N VAL A 405 8.00 2.99 29.16
CA VAL A 405 9.14 2.08 29.26
C VAL A 405 9.84 1.98 27.89
N PRO A 406 11.18 2.04 27.83
CA PRO A 406 11.91 1.85 26.58
C PRO A 406 11.83 0.39 26.10
N PRO A 407 11.75 0.13 24.78
CA PRO A 407 11.60 -1.23 24.24
C PRO A 407 12.75 -2.15 24.67
N GLU A 408 13.97 -1.63 24.82
CA GLU A 408 15.15 -2.41 25.20
C GLU A 408 15.09 -2.97 26.63
N GLU A 409 14.23 -2.42 27.49
CA GLU A 409 13.99 -2.97 28.84
C GLU A 409 13.00 -4.15 28.83
N VAL A 410 12.19 -4.25 27.79
CA VAL A 410 11.15 -5.30 27.64
C VAL A 410 11.68 -6.46 26.80
N GLU A 411 12.48 -6.17 25.78
CA GLU A 411 13.12 -7.19 24.94
C GLU A 411 14.00 -8.14 25.78
N GLY A 412 13.84 -9.44 25.54
CA GLY A 412 14.50 -10.52 26.27
C GLY A 412 13.86 -10.87 27.62
N THR A 413 12.81 -10.18 28.06
CA THR A 413 12.06 -10.52 29.27
C THR A 413 10.89 -11.45 28.97
N ASN A 414 10.34 -12.09 30.00
CA ASN A 414 9.15 -12.91 29.86
C ASN A 414 7.89 -12.01 29.83
N PHE A 415 7.09 -12.11 28.76
CA PHE A 415 5.91 -11.27 28.57
C PHE A 415 4.90 -11.37 29.74
N PHE A 416 4.77 -12.56 30.34
CA PHE A 416 3.78 -12.80 31.41
C PHE A 416 4.15 -12.15 32.74
N GLU A 417 5.41 -11.73 32.94
CA GLU A 417 5.85 -11.01 34.15
C GLU A 417 5.33 -9.56 34.20
N TRP A 418 4.95 -9.01 33.04
CA TRP A 418 4.40 -7.65 32.91
C TRP A 418 2.89 -7.58 33.13
N LEU A 419 2.23 -8.74 33.16
CA LEU A 419 0.79 -8.84 33.32
C LEU A 419 0.39 -8.78 34.79
N HIS A 420 -0.83 -8.32 35.04
CA HIS A 420 -1.46 -8.48 36.35
C HIS A 420 -1.60 -9.96 36.71
N ASP A 421 -1.38 -10.33 37.98
CA ASP A 421 -1.39 -11.72 38.47
C ASP A 421 -2.66 -12.50 38.04
N ASP A 422 -3.84 -11.91 38.20
CA ASP A 422 -5.12 -12.49 37.75
C ASP A 422 -5.19 -12.84 36.24
N ASP A 423 -4.44 -12.12 35.40
CA ASP A 423 -4.47 -12.25 33.94
C ASP A 423 -3.36 -13.20 33.43
N ALA A 424 -2.24 -13.29 34.15
CA ALA A 424 -1.04 -14.04 33.75
C ALA A 424 -1.31 -15.53 33.51
N ASP A 425 -1.91 -16.23 34.47
CA ASP A 425 -2.17 -17.68 34.38
C ASP A 425 -3.09 -18.04 33.22
N ARG A 426 -4.15 -17.23 33.02
CA ARG A 426 -5.13 -17.41 31.94
C ARG A 426 -4.45 -17.22 30.59
N LEU A 427 -3.72 -16.13 30.41
CA LEU A 427 -3.08 -15.81 29.13
C LEU A 427 -1.94 -16.76 28.80
N MET A 428 -1.18 -17.24 29.78
CA MET A 428 -0.15 -18.24 29.55
C MET A 428 -0.74 -19.57 29.06
N ALA A 429 -1.93 -19.95 29.52
CA ALA A 429 -2.62 -21.13 29.01
C ALA A 429 -3.12 -20.95 27.56
N GLU A 430 -3.60 -19.76 27.21
CA GLU A 430 -4.03 -19.43 25.84
C GLU A 430 -2.83 -19.35 24.88
N PHE A 431 -1.71 -18.76 25.32
CA PHE A 431 -0.46 -18.68 24.56
C PHE A 431 0.10 -20.07 24.21
N ARG A 432 0.08 -21.02 25.15
CA ARG A 432 0.51 -22.40 24.83
C ARG A 432 -0.35 -23.01 23.73
N ARG A 433 -1.66 -22.73 23.71
CA ARG A 433 -2.52 -23.19 22.62
C ARG A 433 -2.22 -22.47 21.31
N SER A 434 -1.89 -21.17 21.36
CA SER A 434 -1.54 -20.43 20.15
C SER A 434 -0.30 -20.98 19.48
N VAL A 435 0.72 -21.40 20.25
CA VAL A 435 1.93 -22.04 19.73
C VAL A 435 1.64 -23.38 19.05
N GLU A 436 0.68 -24.16 19.57
CA GLU A 436 0.33 -25.48 19.02
C GLU A 436 -0.53 -25.42 17.74
N ASP A 437 -1.22 -24.30 17.49
CA ASP A 437 -2.14 -24.11 16.37
C ASP A 437 -1.64 -23.02 15.40
N PRO A 438 -1.14 -23.38 14.20
CA PRO A 438 -0.62 -22.43 13.21
C PRO A 438 -1.66 -21.42 12.70
N ASP A 439 -2.96 -21.75 12.77
CA ASP A 439 -4.05 -20.87 12.32
C ASP A 439 -4.67 -20.08 13.49
N PHE A 440 -4.02 -20.07 14.66
CA PHE A 440 -4.56 -19.43 15.85
C PHE A 440 -4.68 -17.92 15.68
N SER A 441 -5.87 -17.39 15.97
CA SER A 441 -6.13 -15.96 16.12
C SER A 441 -7.07 -15.74 17.31
N GLY A 442 -6.62 -14.96 18.30
CA GLY A 442 -7.38 -14.72 19.53
C GLY A 442 -7.29 -13.26 19.98
N ARG A 443 -8.39 -12.73 20.52
CA ARG A 443 -8.44 -11.38 21.10
C ARG A 443 -8.66 -11.45 22.60
N TYR A 444 -7.81 -10.77 23.36
CA TYR A 444 -7.82 -10.80 24.82
C TYR A 444 -7.67 -9.40 25.41
N GLU A 445 -8.37 -9.15 26.51
CA GLU A 445 -8.13 -7.98 27.35
C GLU A 445 -7.27 -8.38 28.55
N TYR A 446 -6.27 -7.57 28.87
CA TYR A 446 -5.36 -7.82 29.97
C TYR A 446 -4.81 -6.53 30.55
N ARG A 447 -4.35 -6.60 31.79
CA ARG A 447 -3.75 -5.47 32.48
C ARG A 447 -2.23 -5.58 32.48
N VAL A 448 -1.56 -4.48 32.13
CA VAL A 448 -0.11 -4.32 32.24
C VAL A 448 0.20 -3.14 33.13
N ARG A 449 1.37 -3.16 33.75
CA ARG A 449 1.84 -2.05 34.57
C ARG A 449 2.69 -1.09 33.74
N ASP A 450 2.40 0.20 33.84
CA ASP A 450 3.24 1.24 33.24
C ASP A 450 4.42 1.63 34.16
N ALA A 451 5.29 2.52 33.67
CA ALA A 451 6.49 2.99 34.38
C ALA A 451 6.18 3.72 35.69
N ASP A 452 5.01 4.38 35.79
CA ASP A 452 4.55 5.06 37.01
C ASP A 452 3.91 4.08 38.01
N GLY A 453 3.73 2.82 37.60
CA GLY A 453 3.19 1.75 38.41
C GLY A 453 1.67 1.66 38.39
N GLU A 454 1.00 2.39 37.49
CA GLU A 454 -0.44 2.33 37.26
C GLU A 454 -0.80 1.17 36.32
N TRP A 455 -2.05 0.70 36.42
CA TRP A 455 -2.54 -0.40 35.61
C TRP A 455 -3.21 0.13 34.33
N ARG A 456 -2.65 -0.22 33.18
CA ARG A 456 -3.23 0.02 31.86
C ARG A 456 -3.98 -1.21 31.39
N VAL A 457 -5.13 -1.03 30.76
CA VAL A 457 -5.91 -2.11 30.15
C VAL A 457 -5.62 -2.14 28.67
N LEU A 458 -4.99 -3.21 28.20
CA LEU A 458 -4.70 -3.44 26.78
C LEU A 458 -5.66 -4.48 26.19
N GLU A 459 -6.03 -4.28 24.93
CA GLU A 459 -6.71 -5.25 24.09
C GLU A 459 -5.71 -5.79 23.06
N GLY A 460 -5.27 -7.04 23.23
CA GLY A 460 -4.30 -7.70 22.35
C GLY A 460 -4.96 -8.66 21.37
N LEU A 461 -4.58 -8.58 20.10
CA LEU A 461 -4.78 -9.61 19.08
C LEU A 461 -3.51 -10.44 18.98
N VAL A 462 -3.65 -11.75 19.16
CA VAL A 462 -2.55 -12.73 19.13
C VAL A 462 -2.68 -13.59 17.88
N GLU A 463 -1.62 -13.68 17.09
CA GLU A 463 -1.53 -14.52 15.90
C GLU A 463 -0.24 -15.34 15.91
N ASN A 464 -0.33 -16.61 15.52
CA ASN A 464 0.84 -17.48 15.39
C ASN A 464 1.50 -17.28 14.02
N HIS A 465 2.80 -16.93 14.01
CA HIS A 465 3.63 -16.80 12.80
C HIS A 465 4.95 -17.59 12.93
N LEU A 466 4.97 -18.65 13.74
CA LEU A 466 6.16 -19.50 13.94
C LEU A 466 6.63 -20.21 12.66
N ASP A 467 5.70 -20.53 11.75
CA ASP A 467 6.00 -21.13 10.44
C ASP A 467 6.41 -20.08 9.37
N ASP A 468 6.32 -18.78 9.67
CA ASP A 468 6.75 -17.70 8.75
C ASP A 468 8.27 -17.53 8.83
N PRO A 469 9.00 -17.66 7.71
CA PRO A 469 10.48 -17.65 7.69
C PRO A 469 11.11 -16.27 7.95
N VAL A 470 10.30 -15.23 8.14
CA VAL A 470 10.76 -13.87 8.47
C VAL A 470 10.43 -13.50 9.91
N ILE A 471 9.28 -13.94 10.43
CA ILE A 471 8.82 -13.58 11.79
C ILE A 471 9.28 -14.62 12.82
N GLU A 472 9.12 -15.92 12.52
CA GLU A 472 9.50 -17.04 13.39
C GLU A 472 9.01 -16.91 14.85
N GLY A 473 7.81 -16.34 15.06
CA GLY A 473 7.30 -16.01 16.40
C GLY A 473 5.78 -15.81 16.49
N VAL A 474 5.26 -15.60 17.70
CA VAL A 474 3.86 -15.24 17.97
C VAL A 474 3.74 -13.72 18.06
N VAL A 475 2.92 -13.13 17.19
CA VAL A 475 2.74 -11.67 17.12
C VAL A 475 1.55 -11.25 17.98
N VAL A 476 1.78 -10.30 18.87
CA VAL A 476 0.75 -9.64 19.70
C VAL A 476 0.65 -8.18 19.28
N ASN A 477 -0.49 -7.80 18.69
CA ASN A 477 -0.82 -6.41 18.43
C ASN A 477 -1.78 -5.92 19.52
N ALA A 478 -1.34 -4.97 20.35
CA ALA A 478 -2.08 -4.52 21.52
C ALA A 478 -2.43 -3.04 21.46
N ARG A 479 -3.66 -2.69 21.85
CA ARG A 479 -4.14 -1.31 21.93
C ARG A 479 -4.52 -0.95 23.35
N ASP A 480 -4.13 0.24 23.80
CA ASP A 480 -4.59 0.80 25.07
C ASP A 480 -6.08 1.18 24.98
N ILE A 481 -6.88 0.60 25.87
CA ILE A 481 -8.32 0.82 26.01
C ILE A 481 -8.70 1.32 27.41
N THR A 482 -7.73 1.79 28.19
CA THR A 482 -7.91 2.28 29.58
C THR A 482 -8.99 3.37 29.62
N ASP A 483 -8.82 4.46 28.87
CA ASP A 483 -9.79 5.55 28.75
C ASP A 483 -11.21 5.07 28.38
N ARG A 484 -11.29 4.08 27.47
CA ARG A 484 -12.57 3.52 27.01
C ARG A 484 -13.26 2.80 28.17
N LYS A 485 -12.52 1.97 28.90
CA LYS A 485 -13.05 1.21 30.05
C LYS A 485 -13.44 2.13 31.20
N GLU A 486 -12.70 3.21 31.44
CA GLU A 486 -13.05 4.20 32.47
C GLU A 486 -14.37 4.91 32.14
N ARG A 487 -14.53 5.38 30.89
CA ARG A 487 -15.79 5.99 30.45
C ARG A 487 -16.97 5.00 30.51
N GLU A 488 -16.76 3.76 30.10
CA GLU A 488 -17.79 2.71 30.21
C GLU A 488 -18.20 2.45 31.66
N ARG A 489 -17.24 2.41 32.59
CA ARG A 489 -17.51 2.24 34.03
C ARG A 489 -18.27 3.43 34.60
N GLU A 490 -17.89 4.66 34.23
CA GLU A 490 -18.58 5.86 34.67
C GLU A 490 -20.02 5.91 34.16
N LEU A 491 -20.24 5.64 32.86
CA LEU A 491 -21.58 5.56 32.29
C LEU A 491 -22.43 4.47 32.94
N ARG A 492 -21.85 3.31 33.27
CA ARG A 492 -22.57 2.25 33.99
C ARG A 492 -22.99 2.71 35.38
N ARG A 493 -22.08 3.32 36.16
CA ARG A 493 -22.41 3.87 37.48
C ARG A 493 -23.50 4.94 37.40
N GLN A 494 -23.48 5.80 36.38
CA GLN A 494 -24.53 6.80 36.18
C GLN A 494 -25.88 6.17 35.85
N ASN A 495 -25.91 5.14 34.99
CA ASN A 495 -27.13 4.40 34.70
C ASN A 495 -27.67 3.65 35.92
N GLU A 496 -26.81 2.97 36.67
CA GLU A 496 -27.20 2.27 37.91
C GLU A 496 -27.83 3.24 38.92
N ARG A 497 -27.23 4.43 39.11
CA ARG A 497 -27.80 5.50 39.95
C ARG A 497 -29.16 6.01 39.43
N LEU A 498 -29.30 6.18 38.11
CA LEU A 498 -30.56 6.62 37.52
C LEU A 498 -31.66 5.56 37.66
N GLU A 499 -31.33 4.28 37.51
CA GLU A 499 -32.26 3.16 37.69
C GLU A 499 -32.70 3.04 39.15
N GLU A 500 -31.78 3.18 40.11
CA GLU A 500 -32.07 3.21 41.53
C GLU A 500 -33.01 4.38 41.88
N PHE A 501 -32.70 5.59 41.41
CA PHE A 501 -33.55 6.78 41.58
C PHE A 501 -34.94 6.58 40.98
N ALA A 502 -35.04 6.08 39.74
CA ALA A 502 -36.32 5.83 39.07
C ALA A 502 -37.17 4.79 39.81
N SER A 503 -36.52 3.77 40.40
CA SER A 503 -37.19 2.73 41.19
C SER A 503 -37.77 3.30 42.49
N LEU A 504 -37.00 4.09 43.24
CA LEU A 504 -37.45 4.76 44.47
C LEU A 504 -38.69 5.62 44.21
N VAL A 505 -38.61 6.55 43.25
CA VAL A 505 -39.71 7.45 42.89
C VAL A 505 -40.98 6.69 42.49
N SER A 506 -40.82 5.63 41.70
CA SER A 506 -41.95 4.84 41.20
C SER A 506 -42.65 4.06 42.31
N HIS A 507 -41.91 3.50 43.27
CA HIS A 507 -42.48 2.75 44.38
C HIS A 507 -43.23 3.69 45.33
N ASP A 508 -42.58 4.78 45.70
CA ASP A 508 -43.04 5.64 46.79
C ASP A 508 -44.21 6.55 46.38
N LEU A 509 -44.30 6.94 45.11
CA LEU A 509 -45.50 7.65 44.59
C LEU A 509 -46.68 6.70 44.33
N ARG A 510 -46.43 5.44 43.96
CA ARG A 510 -47.52 4.48 43.71
C ARG A 510 -48.28 4.12 44.97
N ASN A 511 -47.61 4.07 46.12
CA ASN A 511 -48.24 3.70 47.38
C ASN A 511 -49.39 4.64 47.81
N PRO A 512 -49.17 5.97 47.96
CA PRO A 512 -50.25 6.92 48.25
C PRO A 512 -51.24 7.01 47.10
N LEU A 513 -50.81 6.88 45.83
CA LEU A 513 -51.75 6.85 44.70
C LEU A 513 -52.73 5.68 44.80
N ASN A 514 -52.27 4.49 45.21
CA ASN A 514 -53.13 3.34 45.43
C ASN A 514 -54.10 3.57 46.59
N VAL A 515 -53.65 4.18 47.69
CA VAL A 515 -54.50 4.56 48.83
C VAL A 515 -55.59 5.52 48.38
N ALA A 516 -55.22 6.61 47.69
CA ALA A 516 -56.17 7.57 47.13
C ALA A 516 -57.17 6.90 46.18
N THR A 517 -56.71 5.95 45.35
CA THR A 517 -57.57 5.21 44.42
C THR A 517 -58.59 4.34 45.16
N ILE A 518 -58.17 3.59 46.17
CA ILE A 518 -59.06 2.73 46.97
C ILE A 518 -60.13 3.58 47.68
N HIS A 519 -59.75 4.71 48.27
CA HIS A 519 -60.70 5.60 48.93
C HIS A 519 -61.62 6.31 47.92
N ALA A 520 -61.12 6.70 46.76
CA ALA A 520 -61.94 7.30 45.70
C ALA A 520 -63.01 6.35 45.14
N GLU A 521 -62.72 5.04 45.07
CA GLU A 521 -63.72 4.03 44.67
C GLU A 521 -64.87 3.94 45.68
N ASN A 522 -64.59 4.09 46.98
CA ASN A 522 -65.58 3.96 48.05
C ASN A 522 -66.23 5.30 48.45
N ALA A 523 -65.67 6.45 48.04
CA ALA A 523 -66.14 7.79 48.40
C ALA A 523 -67.57 8.10 47.92
N TYR A 524 -68.13 7.33 46.99
CA TYR A 524 -69.54 7.45 46.60
C TYR A 524 -70.50 6.97 47.69
N ASP A 525 -70.09 5.98 48.48
CA ASP A 525 -70.93 5.33 49.50
C ASP A 525 -70.79 6.03 50.86
N ASP A 526 -69.57 6.44 51.23
CA ASP A 526 -69.30 7.22 52.45
C ASP A 526 -68.26 8.33 52.18
N PRO A 527 -68.70 9.51 51.71
CA PRO A 527 -67.80 10.63 51.42
C PRO A 527 -67.11 11.18 52.68
N ASP A 528 -67.81 11.19 53.81
CA ASP A 528 -67.30 11.78 55.05
C ASP A 528 -66.18 10.92 55.64
N GLU A 529 -66.27 9.59 55.47
CA GLU A 529 -65.18 8.68 55.82
C GLU A 529 -64.02 8.81 54.84
N HIS A 530 -64.24 8.87 53.52
CA HIS A 530 -63.19 8.62 52.51
C HIS A 530 -62.53 9.84 51.87
N LEU A 531 -63.18 11.02 51.84
CA LEU A 531 -62.57 12.23 51.29
C LEU A 531 -61.30 12.66 52.06
N PRO A 532 -61.25 12.60 53.42
CA PRO A 532 -60.05 12.97 54.17
C PRO A 532 -58.79 12.15 53.82
N GLN A 533 -58.91 10.84 53.58
CA GLN A 533 -57.75 10.00 53.23
C GLN A 533 -57.30 10.23 51.79
N ILE A 534 -58.20 10.64 50.89
CA ILE A 534 -57.80 11.06 49.54
C ILE A 534 -56.99 12.35 49.63
N GLU A 535 -57.46 13.34 50.39
CA GLU A 535 -56.72 14.60 50.60
C GLU A 535 -55.35 14.32 51.23
N GLU A 536 -55.28 13.51 52.28
CA GLU A 536 -54.02 13.13 52.93
C GLU A 536 -53.05 12.41 51.98
N ALA A 537 -53.56 11.50 51.14
CA ALA A 537 -52.75 10.79 50.16
C ALA A 537 -52.25 11.72 49.03
N LEU A 538 -53.07 12.67 48.58
CA LEU A 538 -52.68 13.69 47.58
C LEU A 538 -51.62 14.64 48.16
N ASP A 539 -51.81 15.12 49.39
CA ASP A 539 -50.87 16.00 50.08
C ASP A 539 -49.53 15.28 50.34
N ARG A 540 -49.58 13.98 50.65
CA ARG A 540 -48.38 13.15 50.76
C ARG A 540 -47.64 13.03 49.43
N MET A 541 -48.35 12.86 48.31
CA MET A 541 -47.72 12.84 46.98
C MET A 541 -47.11 14.20 46.61
N ALA A 542 -47.81 15.30 46.88
CA ALA A 542 -47.30 16.65 46.60
C ALA A 542 -45.99 16.91 47.35
N ARG A 543 -45.95 16.61 48.65
CA ARG A 543 -44.73 16.71 49.46
C ARG A 543 -43.59 15.86 48.89
N MET A 544 -43.87 14.60 48.53
CA MET A 544 -42.85 13.71 47.98
C MET A 544 -42.30 14.20 46.63
N ILE A 545 -43.15 14.78 45.77
CA ILE A 545 -42.71 15.40 44.51
C ILE A 545 -41.76 16.56 44.79
N ASP A 546 -42.09 17.42 45.74
CA ASP A 546 -41.23 18.55 46.11
C ASP A 546 -39.89 18.09 46.73
N GLU A 547 -39.91 17.04 47.55
CA GLU A 547 -38.71 16.41 48.11
C GLU A 547 -37.80 15.85 47.00
N ILE A 548 -38.36 15.10 46.04
CA ILE A 548 -37.63 14.54 44.89
C ILE A 548 -37.05 15.64 44.00
N LEU A 549 -37.82 16.69 43.70
CA LEU A 549 -37.34 17.82 42.89
C LEU A 549 -36.21 18.58 43.58
N THR A 550 -36.24 18.68 44.91
CA THR A 550 -35.17 19.29 45.70
C THR A 550 -33.87 18.48 45.60
N LEU A 551 -33.96 17.15 45.62
CA LEU A 551 -32.80 16.25 45.45
C LEU A 551 -32.27 16.23 44.01
N ALA A 552 -33.16 16.29 43.00
CA ALA A 552 -32.79 16.23 41.58
C ALA A 552 -31.99 17.46 41.10
N ARG A 553 -32.05 18.59 41.80
CA ARG A 553 -31.24 19.80 41.51
C ARG A 553 -29.78 19.66 41.98
N GLN A 554 -29.16 18.53 41.66
CA GLN A 554 -27.78 18.25 42.02
C GLN A 554 -26.82 19.17 41.23
N GLY A 555 -25.94 19.88 41.94
CA GLY A 555 -24.89 20.75 41.38
C GLY A 555 -25.22 22.24 41.30
N GLU A 556 -26.45 22.68 41.62
CA GLU A 556 -26.76 24.12 41.72
C GLU A 556 -26.28 24.69 43.07
N THR A 557 -25.12 25.34 43.03
CA THR A 557 -24.70 26.27 44.09
C THR A 557 -25.69 27.43 44.16
N VAL A 558 -25.95 27.91 45.38
CA VAL A 558 -26.80 29.09 45.57
C VAL A 558 -26.10 30.31 44.97
N ALA A 559 -26.78 30.98 44.03
CA ALA A 559 -26.20 32.08 43.27
C ALA A 559 -26.43 33.45 43.94
N GLU A 560 -27.52 33.59 44.70
CA GLU A 560 -27.92 34.81 45.41
C GLU A 560 -28.29 34.43 46.85
N THR A 561 -27.64 35.07 47.82
CA THR A 561 -27.96 34.95 49.25
C THR A 561 -28.27 36.34 49.80
N GLU A 562 -29.16 36.41 50.78
CA GLU A 562 -29.48 37.65 51.48
C GLU A 562 -29.36 37.47 53.01
N PRO A 563 -29.11 38.54 53.78
CA PRO A 563 -29.08 38.46 55.24
C PRO A 563 -30.49 38.18 55.78
N LEU A 564 -30.67 37.04 56.44
CA LEU A 564 -31.94 36.59 57.01
C LEU A 564 -31.80 36.42 58.52
N ASP A 565 -32.76 36.95 59.30
CA ASP A 565 -32.84 36.71 60.73
C ASP A 565 -33.33 35.27 61.00
N LEU A 566 -32.49 34.47 61.67
CA LEU A 566 -32.82 33.08 61.96
C LEU A 566 -34.07 32.93 62.83
N ALA A 567 -34.39 33.93 63.67
CA ALA A 567 -35.51 33.84 64.57
C ALA A 567 -36.84 34.07 63.86
N ASP A 568 -36.88 35.01 62.92
CA ASP A 568 -38.04 35.25 62.08
C ASP A 568 -38.30 34.06 61.16
N LEU A 569 -37.26 33.56 60.50
CA LEU A 569 -37.40 32.43 59.57
C LEU A 569 -37.75 31.11 60.28
N ALA A 570 -37.18 30.85 61.46
CA ALA A 570 -37.57 29.68 62.26
C ALA A 570 -39.04 29.75 62.72
N ARG A 571 -39.55 30.95 63.06
CA ARG A 571 -40.97 31.12 63.40
C ARG A 571 -41.87 30.96 62.19
N GLU A 572 -41.46 31.45 61.03
CA GLU A 572 -42.20 31.26 59.79
C GLU A 572 -42.28 29.79 59.41
N ALA A 573 -41.17 29.07 59.40
CA ALA A 573 -41.14 27.62 59.14
C ALA A 573 -42.00 26.84 60.16
N TRP A 574 -42.08 27.31 61.40
CA TRP A 574 -42.91 26.70 62.44
C TRP A 574 -44.41 26.84 62.17
N GLU A 575 -44.85 27.96 61.58
CA GLU A 575 -46.24 28.17 61.17
C GLU A 575 -46.65 27.24 60.02
N ASN A 576 -45.68 26.76 59.24
CA ASN A 576 -45.89 25.90 58.07
C ASN A 576 -45.90 24.39 58.38
N VAL A 577 -45.55 23.98 59.61
CA VAL A 577 -45.48 22.57 60.01
C VAL A 577 -46.63 22.22 60.95
N ASP A 578 -47.21 21.02 60.80
CA ASP A 578 -48.15 20.49 61.80
C ASP A 578 -47.40 20.13 63.09
N THR A 579 -47.49 21.03 64.07
CA THR A 579 -46.70 20.97 65.31
C THR A 579 -47.21 19.92 66.31
N ARG A 580 -48.41 19.35 66.11
CA ARG A 580 -49.05 18.37 67.01
C ARG A 580 -48.97 18.73 68.50
N GLY A 581 -49.03 20.05 68.79
CA GLY A 581 -48.99 20.58 70.14
C GLY A 581 -47.60 20.76 70.75
N ALA A 582 -46.51 20.49 70.02
CA ALA A 582 -45.14 20.82 70.42
C ALA A 582 -44.93 22.34 70.58
N THR A 583 -43.84 22.74 71.23
CA THR A 583 -43.48 24.15 71.45
C THR A 583 -42.12 24.48 70.86
N LEU A 584 -42.00 25.68 70.29
CA LEU A 584 -40.74 26.22 69.77
C LEU A 584 -40.21 27.32 70.69
N THR A 585 -38.95 27.18 71.10
CA THR A 585 -38.18 28.22 71.79
C THR A 585 -37.01 28.64 70.90
N VAL A 586 -36.95 29.90 70.50
CA VAL A 586 -35.84 30.43 69.70
C VAL A 586 -34.96 31.32 70.58
N GLU A 587 -33.71 30.92 70.77
CA GLU A 587 -32.74 31.53 71.69
C GLU A 587 -31.65 32.35 70.96
N THR A 588 -31.83 32.55 69.65
CA THR A 588 -30.90 33.29 68.80
C THR A 588 -31.57 34.47 68.10
N THR A 589 -30.76 35.46 67.72
CA THR A 589 -31.11 36.59 66.83
C THR A 589 -30.01 36.78 65.77
N ARG A 590 -29.28 35.70 65.47
CA ARG A 590 -28.18 35.72 64.50
C ARG A 590 -28.75 35.86 63.09
N GLU A 591 -28.17 36.75 62.30
CA GLU A 591 -28.43 36.85 60.87
C GLU A 591 -27.48 35.96 60.08
N VAL A 592 -27.99 35.38 58.99
CA VAL A 592 -27.26 34.45 58.14
C VAL A 592 -27.48 34.81 56.68
N ALA A 593 -26.41 34.82 55.88
CA ALA A 593 -26.51 34.97 54.43
C ALA A 593 -26.97 33.66 53.77
N ALA A 594 -28.23 33.59 53.33
CA ALA A 594 -28.80 32.39 52.72
C ALA A 594 -29.86 32.70 51.65
N ASP A 595 -30.25 31.68 50.91
CA ASP A 595 -31.47 31.67 50.09
C ASP A 595 -32.67 31.41 51.01
N GLU A 596 -33.61 32.36 51.08
CA GLU A 596 -34.77 32.34 51.99
C GLU A 596 -35.61 31.07 51.81
N ASP A 597 -35.97 30.73 50.58
CA ASP A 597 -36.78 29.55 50.25
C ASP A 597 -36.10 28.25 50.70
N ARG A 598 -34.78 28.13 50.51
CA ARG A 598 -34.02 26.94 50.90
C ARG A 598 -33.83 26.86 52.41
N LEU A 599 -33.53 27.97 53.08
CA LEU A 599 -33.34 27.96 54.53
C LEU A 599 -34.66 27.72 55.28
N LEU A 600 -35.78 28.27 54.77
CA LEU A 600 -37.13 27.98 55.28
C LEU A 600 -37.43 26.47 55.20
N ARG A 601 -37.18 25.87 54.03
CA ARG A 601 -37.35 24.41 53.83
C ARG A 601 -36.47 23.57 54.75
N LEU A 602 -35.23 24.02 55.02
CA LEU A 602 -34.33 23.32 55.95
C LEU A 602 -34.97 23.26 57.35
N PHE A 603 -35.47 24.39 57.85
CA PHE A 603 -36.17 24.46 59.14
C PHE A 603 -37.44 23.60 59.15
N GLU A 604 -38.28 23.67 58.11
CA GLU A 604 -39.49 22.86 58.00
C GLU A 604 -39.19 21.34 58.08
N ASN A 605 -38.10 20.90 57.43
CA ASN A 605 -37.67 19.50 57.50
C ASN A 605 -37.19 19.11 58.90
N LEU A 606 -36.43 19.97 59.58
CA LEU A 606 -35.95 19.71 60.94
C LEU A 606 -37.11 19.66 61.95
N PHE A 607 -38.02 20.63 61.91
CA PHE A 607 -39.17 20.67 62.83
C PHE A 607 -40.11 19.50 62.60
N ARG A 608 -40.38 19.14 61.35
CA ARG A 608 -41.19 17.95 61.04
C ARG A 608 -40.54 16.68 61.58
N ASN A 609 -39.22 16.51 61.39
CA ASN A 609 -38.51 15.36 61.93
C ASN A 609 -38.61 15.29 63.45
N SER A 610 -38.42 16.41 64.17
CA SER A 610 -38.53 16.44 65.62
C SER A 610 -39.95 16.12 66.13
N VAL A 611 -40.99 16.63 65.47
CA VAL A 611 -42.40 16.36 65.86
C VAL A 611 -42.81 14.94 65.51
N GLU A 612 -42.40 14.43 64.34
CA GLU A 612 -42.71 13.06 63.95
C GLU A 612 -41.99 12.11 64.91
N HIS A 613 -40.65 12.16 65.01
CA HIS A 613 -39.85 11.14 65.69
C HIS A 613 -40.01 11.06 67.21
N SER A 614 -40.62 12.07 67.83
CA SER A 614 -40.87 12.11 69.27
C SER A 614 -42.18 11.44 69.72
N SER A 615 -43.08 11.11 68.80
CA SER A 615 -44.38 10.48 69.11
C SER A 615 -44.31 8.96 69.42
N THR A 616 -43.19 8.46 69.97
CA THR A 616 -42.95 7.02 70.18
C THR A 616 -43.17 6.58 71.62
N GLY A 617 -44.41 6.68 72.09
CA GLY A 617 -44.94 5.78 73.11
C GLY A 617 -46.16 5.08 72.51
N ASP A 618 -46.09 3.75 72.34
CA ASP A 618 -47.23 2.90 71.95
C ASP A 618 -48.55 3.45 72.51
N GLN A 619 -49.53 3.75 71.65
CA GLN A 619 -50.90 4.04 72.10
C GLN A 619 -51.40 2.85 72.93
N PRO A 620 -51.72 3.02 74.23
CA PRO A 620 -52.69 2.16 74.88
C PRO A 620 -54.07 2.79 74.65
N GLU A 621 -55.01 2.00 74.13
CA GLU A 621 -56.43 2.28 74.25
C GLU A 621 -56.83 2.29 75.74
N ASP A 622 -56.62 3.39 76.45
CA ASP A 622 -57.44 3.81 77.59
C ASP A 622 -56.99 5.18 78.11
N GLY A 623 -57.97 6.04 78.39
CA GLY A 623 -57.78 7.44 78.72
C GLY A 623 -56.98 7.74 80.00
N ASP A 624 -56.55 9.00 80.07
CA ASP A 624 -55.90 9.70 81.18
C ASP A 624 -54.38 9.47 81.40
N GLN A 625 -53.54 9.91 80.45
CA GLN A 625 -52.18 10.43 80.73
C GLN A 625 -51.82 11.61 79.78
N PRO A 626 -50.99 12.58 80.20
CA PRO A 626 -50.79 13.84 79.48
C PRO A 626 -49.95 13.61 78.22
N GLU A 627 -50.37 14.23 77.12
CA GLU A 627 -49.60 14.40 75.88
C GLU A 627 -48.20 14.90 76.25
N THR A 628 -47.16 14.08 76.07
CA THR A 628 -45.78 14.53 76.23
C THR A 628 -45.52 15.56 75.14
N ARG A 629 -45.51 16.84 75.52
CA ARG A 629 -45.29 17.97 74.64
C ARG A 629 -43.78 18.17 74.47
N ILE A 630 -43.28 17.97 73.27
CA ILE A 630 -41.87 18.18 72.91
C ILE A 630 -41.56 19.67 72.84
N GLU A 631 -40.40 20.05 73.36
CA GLU A 631 -39.80 21.36 73.18
C GLU A 631 -38.67 21.29 72.15
N ILE A 632 -38.81 22.11 71.10
CA ILE A 632 -37.79 22.27 70.07
C ILE A 632 -37.10 23.61 70.31
N ARG A 633 -35.78 23.60 70.40
CA ARG A 633 -34.93 24.78 70.59
C ARG A 633 -34.10 25.08 69.36
N VAL A 634 -34.11 26.35 68.96
CA VAL A 634 -33.23 26.88 67.91
C VAL A 634 -32.26 27.88 68.55
N GLY A 635 -30.96 27.62 68.45
CA GLY A 635 -29.92 28.47 69.01
C GLY A 635 -28.74 28.67 68.07
N ALA A 636 -27.86 29.61 68.39
CA ALA A 636 -26.62 29.81 67.66
C ALA A 636 -25.49 28.95 68.24
N THR A 637 -24.60 28.47 67.38
CA THR A 637 -23.26 27.98 67.74
C THR A 637 -22.22 29.05 67.40
N ASP A 638 -20.93 28.82 67.70
CA ASP A 638 -19.86 29.78 67.39
C ASP A 638 -19.81 30.07 65.87
N ASP A 639 -19.84 29.01 65.05
CA ASP A 639 -19.73 29.09 63.59
C ASP A 639 -21.05 28.75 62.86
N GLY A 640 -22.18 28.76 63.58
CA GLY A 640 -23.44 28.31 63.01
C GLY A 640 -24.71 28.43 63.85
N PHE A 641 -25.64 27.50 63.64
CA PHE A 641 -26.87 27.34 64.41
C PHE A 641 -27.22 25.86 64.62
N TYR A 642 -28.06 25.59 65.61
CA TYR A 642 -28.57 24.25 65.89
C TYR A 642 -30.09 24.24 66.02
N VAL A 643 -30.67 23.09 65.70
CA VAL A 643 -32.04 22.71 66.09
C VAL A 643 -31.92 21.48 66.97
N GLU A 644 -32.40 21.58 68.20
CA GLU A 644 -32.43 20.45 69.14
C GLU A 644 -33.85 20.20 69.66
N ASP A 645 -34.17 18.94 69.93
CA ASP A 645 -35.39 18.52 70.62
C ASP A 645 -35.08 17.78 71.92
N ASP A 646 -36.09 17.60 72.76
CA ASP A 646 -36.06 16.81 74.00
C ASP A 646 -36.65 15.39 73.82
N GLY A 647 -36.66 14.86 72.59
CA GLY A 647 -37.17 13.55 72.22
C GLY A 647 -36.23 12.38 72.52
N ASP A 648 -36.43 11.25 71.81
CA ASP A 648 -35.67 9.99 72.02
C ASP A 648 -34.20 10.06 71.55
N GLY A 649 -33.81 11.12 70.85
CA GLY A 649 -32.45 11.32 70.34
C GLY A 649 -32.06 10.42 69.17
N ILE A 650 -30.82 10.58 68.70
CA ILE A 650 -30.22 9.77 67.64
C ILE A 650 -29.03 8.99 68.23
N PRO A 651 -29.03 7.65 68.17
CA PRO A 651 -27.89 6.84 68.60
C PRO A 651 -26.57 7.23 67.89
N PRO A 652 -25.42 7.29 68.59
CA PRO A 652 -24.15 7.72 68.01
C PRO A 652 -23.69 6.95 66.76
N GLU A 653 -24.02 5.67 66.67
CA GLU A 653 -23.68 4.82 65.52
C GLU A 653 -24.45 5.21 64.24
N LEU A 654 -25.47 6.06 64.39
CA LEU A 654 -26.35 6.48 63.31
C LEU A 654 -26.11 7.94 62.88
N HIS A 655 -25.31 8.72 63.61
CA HIS A 655 -25.10 10.15 63.34
C HIS A 655 -24.66 10.46 61.91
N ASP A 656 -23.79 9.62 61.33
CA ASP A 656 -23.36 9.81 59.93
C ASP A 656 -24.39 9.27 58.91
N ARG A 657 -25.17 8.26 59.31
CA ARG A 657 -26.08 7.52 58.41
C ARG A 657 -27.46 8.17 58.29
N VAL A 658 -27.89 8.95 59.28
CA VAL A 658 -29.21 9.61 59.26
C VAL A 658 -29.37 10.61 58.11
N PHE A 659 -28.27 11.09 57.52
CA PHE A 659 -28.28 11.97 56.36
C PHE A 659 -28.17 11.22 55.01
N GLU A 660 -28.07 9.88 55.01
CA GLU A 660 -28.11 9.07 53.79
C GLU A 660 -29.53 9.06 53.20
N SER A 661 -29.66 9.27 51.88
CA SER A 661 -30.97 9.23 51.20
C SER A 661 -31.64 7.87 51.37
N GLY A 662 -32.88 7.86 51.87
CA GLY A 662 -33.65 6.64 52.09
C GLY A 662 -33.45 6.01 53.47
N TYR A 663 -32.66 6.62 54.35
CA TYR A 663 -32.57 6.20 55.75
C TYR A 663 -33.80 6.65 56.53
N SER A 664 -34.59 5.70 57.04
CA SER A 664 -35.73 5.96 57.92
C SER A 664 -35.86 4.85 58.97
N THR A 665 -36.15 5.24 60.22
CA THR A 665 -36.44 4.30 61.32
C THR A 665 -37.92 3.94 61.42
N ARG A 666 -38.80 4.57 60.62
CA ARG A 666 -40.25 4.31 60.58
C ARG A 666 -40.72 3.88 59.20
N GLY A 667 -41.63 2.91 59.17
CA GLY A 667 -42.16 2.34 57.91
C GLY A 667 -42.97 3.30 57.03
N GLU A 668 -43.31 4.49 57.52
CA GLU A 668 -44.07 5.51 56.77
C GLU A 668 -43.25 6.76 56.39
N GLY A 669 -42.03 6.93 56.90
CA GLY A 669 -41.17 8.06 56.57
C GLY A 669 -40.43 7.84 55.25
N THR A 670 -40.35 8.87 54.39
CA THR A 670 -39.66 8.80 53.09
C THR A 670 -38.13 8.66 53.22
N GLY A 671 -37.58 8.97 54.40
CA GLY A 671 -36.13 8.97 54.63
C GLY A 671 -35.37 10.01 53.81
N LEU A 672 -36.08 11.00 53.27
CA LEU A 672 -35.50 12.06 52.44
C LEU A 672 -35.25 13.37 53.21
N GLY A 673 -35.92 13.57 54.35
CA GLY A 673 -35.90 14.85 55.08
C GLY A 673 -34.51 15.33 55.49
N LEU A 674 -33.75 14.51 56.23
CA LEU A 674 -32.38 14.89 56.63
C LEU A 674 -31.40 14.91 55.44
N ALA A 675 -31.64 14.10 54.40
CA ALA A 675 -30.87 14.19 53.16
C ALA A 675 -31.07 15.54 52.45
N ILE A 676 -32.29 16.11 52.50
CA ILE A 676 -32.59 17.45 52.01
C ILE A 676 -31.89 18.52 52.85
N VAL A 677 -31.89 18.40 54.18
CA VAL A 677 -31.15 19.31 55.08
C VAL A 677 -29.67 19.34 54.70
N ARG A 678 -29.03 18.17 54.54
CA ARG A 678 -27.64 18.07 54.10
C ARG A 678 -27.44 18.71 52.73
N ARG A 679 -28.36 18.49 51.79
CA ARG A 679 -28.27 19.04 50.44
C ARG A 679 -28.35 20.57 50.42
N ILE A 680 -29.22 21.15 51.24
CA ILE A 680 -29.37 22.60 51.37
C ILE A 680 -28.10 23.19 52.00
N ALA A 681 -27.57 22.57 53.05
CA ALA A 681 -26.32 23.00 53.69
C ALA A 681 -25.14 22.96 52.69
N GLU A 682 -24.94 21.84 51.99
CA GLU A 682 -23.88 21.70 50.97
C GLU A 682 -24.00 22.73 49.84
N ALA A 683 -25.23 23.09 49.43
CA ALA A 683 -25.44 24.10 48.39
C ALA A 683 -25.07 25.53 48.81
N HIS A 684 -25.07 25.80 50.12
CA HIS A 684 -24.59 27.05 50.73
C HIS A 684 -23.12 26.96 51.19
N GLY A 685 -22.46 25.81 50.98
CA GLY A 685 -21.08 25.57 51.45
C GLY A 685 -20.96 25.25 52.94
N TRP A 686 -22.09 24.99 53.63
CA TRP A 686 -22.14 24.65 55.03
C TRP A 686 -22.00 23.15 55.26
N THR A 687 -21.65 22.77 56.49
CA THR A 687 -21.61 21.39 56.95
C THR A 687 -22.75 21.12 57.94
N VAL A 688 -23.36 19.93 57.88
CA VAL A 688 -24.36 19.50 58.86
C VAL A 688 -23.86 18.30 59.65
N SER A 689 -24.15 18.26 60.95
CA SER A 689 -23.84 17.13 61.82
C SER A 689 -25.00 16.80 62.75
N ALA A 690 -25.07 15.55 63.20
CA ALA A 690 -26.02 15.11 64.22
C ALA A 690 -25.28 14.83 65.53
N GLY A 691 -25.94 15.12 66.64
CA GLY A 691 -25.41 14.97 67.99
C GLY A 691 -26.52 14.75 69.03
N GLU A 692 -26.12 14.74 70.29
CA GLU A 692 -27.02 14.61 71.44
C GLU A 692 -27.36 16.00 71.99
N GLY A 693 -28.65 16.30 72.14
CA GLY A 693 -29.14 17.56 72.70
C GLY A 693 -28.92 17.66 74.20
N ALA A 694 -29.00 18.87 74.75
CA ALA A 694 -28.72 19.13 76.18
C ALA A 694 -29.63 18.35 77.14
N GLU A 695 -30.80 17.92 76.69
CA GLU A 695 -31.81 17.18 77.46
C GLU A 695 -31.94 15.71 77.02
N GLY A 696 -31.01 15.23 76.16
CA GLY A 696 -30.95 13.83 75.71
C GLY A 696 -31.67 13.54 74.38
N GLY A 697 -32.32 14.55 73.77
CA GLY A 697 -32.95 14.41 72.46
C GLY A 697 -31.99 14.64 71.29
N ALA A 698 -32.53 14.80 70.09
CA ALA A 698 -31.72 14.92 68.88
C ALA A 698 -31.25 16.36 68.69
N ARG A 699 -29.98 16.56 68.31
CA ARG A 699 -29.43 17.87 67.97
C ARG A 699 -28.82 17.83 66.59
N ILE A 700 -29.28 18.70 65.70
CA ILE A 700 -28.70 18.89 64.37
C ILE A 700 -28.02 20.25 64.33
N GLU A 701 -26.72 20.27 64.04
CA GLU A 701 -25.91 21.48 63.94
C GLU A 701 -25.57 21.77 62.48
N VAL A 702 -25.68 23.03 62.08
CA VAL A 702 -25.29 23.54 60.77
C VAL A 702 -24.19 24.57 60.98
N ASP A 703 -23.01 24.29 60.47
CA ASP A 703 -21.78 25.05 60.69
C ASP A 703 -21.17 25.56 59.37
N GLY A 704 -20.26 26.53 59.47
CA GLY A 704 -19.56 27.11 58.31
C GLY A 704 -20.27 28.34 57.73
N LEU A 705 -21.05 29.04 58.55
CA LEU A 705 -21.77 30.24 58.16
C LEU A 705 -20.83 31.46 58.18
N GLU A 706 -20.72 32.17 57.05
CA GLU A 706 -19.94 33.41 56.99
C GLU A 706 -20.58 34.47 57.90
N GLU A 707 -19.77 35.13 58.74
CA GLU A 707 -20.23 36.27 59.55
C GLU A 707 -20.76 37.36 58.60
N VAL A 708 -22.04 37.72 58.74
CA VAL A 708 -22.57 38.95 58.15
C VAL A 708 -21.84 40.10 58.85
N LEU A 709 -20.76 40.60 58.22
CA LEU A 709 -20.12 41.84 58.62
C LEU A 709 -21.17 42.95 58.47
N LEU A 710 -21.83 43.28 59.58
CA LEU A 710 -22.60 44.52 59.69
C LEU A 710 -21.63 45.67 59.38
N GLU A 711 -21.70 46.21 58.16
CA GLU A 711 -21.14 47.52 57.88
C GLU A 711 -21.85 48.52 58.80
N ASP A 712 -21.12 48.94 59.83
CA ASP A 712 -21.51 49.96 60.79
C ASP A 712 -22.01 51.20 60.03
N PRO A 713 -23.26 51.67 60.21
CA PRO A 713 -23.77 52.81 59.47
C PRO A 713 -23.27 54.10 60.14
N ALA A 714 -21.99 54.46 59.98
CA ALA A 714 -21.49 55.82 60.25
C ALA A 714 -20.07 56.06 59.72
N ASP A 715 -19.92 56.89 58.68
CA ASP A 715 -19.39 58.29 58.79
C ASP A 715 -19.18 58.96 57.41
#